data_AF-H1VYJ6-F1
#
_entry.id   AF-H1VYJ6-F1
#
_cell.length_a   1.000
_cell.length_b   1.000
_cell.length_c   1.000
_cell.angle_alpha   90.00
_cell.angle_beta   90.00
_cell.angle_gamma   90.00
#
_symmetry.space_group_name_H-M   'P 1'
#
loop_
_entity.id
_entity.type
_entity.pdbx_description
1 polymer ?
#
loop_
_entity_poly.entity_id
_entity_poly.type
_entity_poly.pdbx_seq_one_letter_code
_entity_poly.pdbx_strand_id
1 'polypeptide(L)'
;MNTVAVRCFLHGSTTGFLRYLQETMGDITEFQNFPLRKAQSVSGAGGRLFNTLFILQKNPESEQQSEDSIMKSVQGSSATEFAVCAELEVASESIVWRIAGQDAFVSEKTTHQLLHQLDRALRYILETPDDNLLQFEGDEVSICQLPPFQTRKTTLSPSKSDITASKSETEDMEWTKTEGIIRGVLSQAANVEVESISKSHTLYNLGLDSISAIKVSALLRKEGLNLGVRALLTSASLKEMARQAQVSASNNRDTLKSPWTTNSTYRPPDSININALLTNAGLAESQVDEVLPPLPMQVYMMSAWQNTQGRVFYPDFLYRLHVPVSKSQLEVAWAALVDAEPILRTCLVATGEKSIPFVQVVVRPGAEGQHRRISFDGDANLAEDEKCWPQARLHARPEGDKTWLLRLSIHHSLYDGFSLPSLLGKLLSITEAQSSPAQLKMEAWKSFLFSLQDDDTKGRNRAFWTKYLTGARPGPMEILADGIGQADRVSFLKRSAVQEVRRLQASCSQAGVGLPALFFAATAKTLQKLPSGLSGSAEPKDVVFGIYYANRSLAEDLEDTYPTLNLVPLRVSLGPDADLLQVARSVQEDLHLIASHSTVGLWEVRDWTGVEIDCFVNFLHLGDESTGTLKRGHAKLEPVSDVNEFESPVLSPDNGGDTNKFSARWLKDNAVLDAFP
;
A
#
# COMPACT_ATOMS: atom_id res chain seq x y z
N MET A 1 -34.32 -2.76 -10.46
CA MET A 1 -33.78 -3.53 -11.61
C MET A 1 -32.31 -3.79 -11.30
N ASN A 2 -31.90 -5.06 -11.15
CA ASN A 2 -30.50 -5.39 -10.85
C ASN A 2 -29.77 -5.74 -12.14
N THR A 3 -28.56 -5.22 -12.31
CA THR A 3 -27.67 -5.60 -13.41
C THR A 3 -26.92 -6.88 -13.03
N VAL A 4 -27.01 -7.90 -13.87
CA VAL A 4 -26.37 -9.19 -13.65
C VAL A 4 -25.22 -9.38 -14.64
N ALA A 5 -24.04 -9.74 -14.15
CA ALA A 5 -22.89 -10.04 -14.98
C ALA A 5 -23.06 -11.42 -15.62
N VAL A 6 -22.97 -11.51 -16.95
CA VAL A 6 -23.09 -12.78 -17.68
C VAL A 6 -21.80 -13.03 -18.45
N ARG A 7 -21.19 -14.20 -18.25
CA ARG A 7 -20.04 -14.66 -19.04
C ARG A 7 -20.51 -15.67 -20.08
N CYS A 8 -20.38 -15.33 -21.36
CA CYS A 8 -20.76 -16.20 -22.46
C CYS A 8 -19.51 -16.77 -23.15
N PHE A 9 -19.40 -18.09 -23.22
CA PHE A 9 -18.40 -18.76 -24.05
C PHE A 9 -19.06 -19.19 -25.36
N LEU A 10 -18.55 -18.70 -26.49
CA LEU A 10 -19.06 -19.09 -27.80
C LEU A 10 -18.47 -20.44 -28.19
N HIS A 11 -19.31 -21.46 -28.40
CA HIS A 11 -18.87 -22.79 -28.79
C HIS A 11 -19.98 -23.62 -29.45
N GLY A 12 -19.60 -24.64 -30.21
CA GLY A 12 -20.50 -25.67 -30.74
C GLY A 12 -21.54 -25.15 -31.74
N SER A 13 -22.60 -25.95 -31.91
CA SER A 13 -23.73 -25.58 -32.77
C SER A 13 -24.61 -24.50 -32.14
N THR A 14 -25.36 -23.79 -32.97
CA THR A 14 -26.36 -22.80 -32.53
C THR A 14 -27.27 -23.36 -31.43
N THR A 15 -27.86 -24.54 -31.64
CA THR A 15 -28.73 -25.19 -30.65
C THR A 15 -27.98 -25.56 -29.37
N GLY A 16 -26.74 -26.07 -29.49
CA GLY A 16 -25.91 -26.41 -28.34
C GLY A 16 -25.60 -25.19 -27.48
N PHE A 17 -25.26 -24.07 -28.11
CA PHE A 17 -25.00 -22.80 -27.43
C PHE A 17 -26.25 -22.18 -26.81
N LEU A 18 -27.40 -22.20 -27.50
CA LEU A 18 -28.65 -21.71 -26.90
C LEU A 18 -29.04 -22.50 -25.66
N ARG A 19 -28.85 -23.83 -25.67
CA ARG A 19 -29.07 -24.67 -24.49
C ARG A 19 -28.11 -24.32 -23.36
N TYR A 20 -26.80 -24.19 -23.67
CA TYR A 20 -25.79 -23.73 -22.71
C TYR A 20 -26.17 -22.37 -22.09
N LEU A 21 -26.60 -21.40 -22.92
CA LEU A 21 -27.03 -20.10 -22.44
C LEU A 21 -28.29 -20.19 -21.59
N GLN A 22 -29.27 -21.03 -21.95
CA GLN A 22 -30.49 -21.21 -21.18
C GLN A 22 -30.20 -21.83 -19.81
N GLU A 23 -29.35 -22.86 -19.75
CA GLU A 23 -28.89 -23.48 -18.50
C GLU A 23 -28.12 -22.46 -17.64
N THR A 24 -27.16 -21.74 -18.25
CA THR A 24 -26.38 -20.70 -17.56
C THR A 24 -27.27 -19.58 -17.02
N MET A 25 -28.29 -19.15 -17.78
CA MET A 25 -29.25 -18.14 -17.30
C MET A 25 -30.13 -18.68 -16.17
N GLY A 26 -30.49 -19.96 -16.20
CA GLY A 26 -31.17 -20.64 -15.09
C GLY A 26 -30.36 -20.55 -13.81
N ASP A 27 -29.08 -20.96 -13.86
CA ASP A 27 -28.16 -20.92 -12.73
C ASP A 27 -27.96 -19.48 -12.21
N ILE A 28 -27.79 -18.52 -13.13
CA ILE A 28 -27.60 -17.11 -12.79
C ILE A 28 -28.84 -16.50 -12.12
N THR A 29 -30.04 -16.95 -12.49
CA THR A 29 -31.31 -16.41 -11.95
C THR A 29 -31.42 -16.65 -10.44
N GLU A 30 -30.83 -17.74 -9.91
CA GLU A 30 -30.76 -18.00 -8.46
C GLU A 30 -29.98 -16.91 -7.70
N PHE A 31 -29.03 -16.26 -8.39
CA PHE A 31 -28.16 -15.23 -7.83
C PHE A 31 -28.48 -13.82 -8.31
N GLN A 32 -29.62 -13.59 -8.99
CA GLN A 32 -30.00 -12.28 -9.56
C GLN A 32 -30.10 -11.13 -8.53
N ASN A 33 -30.28 -11.47 -7.25
CA ASN A 33 -30.33 -10.51 -6.15
C ASN A 33 -28.95 -10.17 -5.58
N PHE A 34 -27.89 -10.84 -6.03
CA PHE A 34 -26.52 -10.57 -5.58
C PHE A 34 -26.02 -9.26 -6.19
N PRO A 35 -25.70 -8.22 -5.38
CA PRO A 35 -25.37 -6.91 -5.91
C PRO A 35 -24.13 -6.92 -6.81
N LEU A 36 -24.22 -6.30 -8.00
CA LEU A 36 -23.10 -6.24 -8.96
C LEU A 36 -21.81 -5.69 -8.35
N ARG A 37 -21.90 -4.68 -7.47
CA ARG A 37 -20.74 -4.13 -6.76
C ARG A 37 -20.05 -5.16 -5.88
N LYS A 38 -20.83 -6.06 -5.24
CA LYS A 38 -20.28 -7.17 -4.47
C LYS A 38 -19.67 -8.21 -5.40
N ALA A 39 -20.36 -8.57 -6.50
CA ALA A 39 -19.82 -9.47 -7.53
C ALA A 39 -18.47 -8.98 -8.07
N GLN A 40 -18.34 -7.69 -8.35
CA GLN A 40 -17.10 -7.07 -8.81
C GLN A 40 -16.00 -7.06 -7.74
N SER A 41 -16.36 -6.86 -6.47
CA SER A 41 -15.37 -6.92 -5.38
C SER A 41 -14.82 -8.33 -5.14
N VAL A 42 -15.60 -9.37 -5.43
CA VAL A 42 -15.20 -10.77 -5.19
C VAL A 42 -14.67 -11.47 -6.44
N SER A 43 -14.94 -10.96 -7.65
CA SER A 43 -14.50 -11.56 -8.91
C SER A 43 -13.02 -11.37 -9.21
N GLY A 44 -12.32 -10.52 -8.45
CA GLY A 44 -10.94 -10.15 -8.70
C GLY A 44 -10.75 -9.22 -9.89
N ALA A 45 -11.60 -9.26 -10.93
CA ALA A 45 -11.46 -8.53 -12.19
C ALA A 45 -11.04 -7.05 -12.04
N GLY A 46 -9.98 -6.65 -12.76
CA GLY A 46 -9.17 -5.47 -12.50
C GLY A 46 -9.75 -4.25 -13.19
N GLY A 47 -11.02 -3.97 -12.92
CA GLY A 47 -11.82 -3.00 -13.63
C GLY A 47 -13.31 -3.34 -13.60
N ARG A 48 -14.09 -2.72 -14.49
CA ARG A 48 -15.50 -3.08 -14.68
C ARG A 48 -15.57 -4.49 -15.28
N LEU A 49 -16.42 -5.36 -14.71
CA LEU A 49 -16.62 -6.75 -15.15
C LEU A 49 -17.01 -6.87 -16.64
N PHE A 50 -17.74 -5.87 -17.13
CA PHE A 50 -18.19 -5.72 -18.50
C PHE A 50 -18.35 -4.24 -18.80
N ASN A 51 -18.28 -3.87 -20.08
CA ASN A 51 -18.48 -2.50 -20.56
C ASN A 51 -19.71 -2.37 -21.49
N THR A 52 -20.45 -3.46 -21.68
CA THR A 52 -21.66 -3.53 -22.51
C THR A 52 -22.85 -3.95 -21.65
N LEU A 53 -23.96 -3.23 -21.75
CA LEU A 53 -25.23 -3.59 -21.10
C LEU A 53 -26.20 -4.15 -22.13
N PHE A 54 -26.88 -5.24 -21.78
CA PHE A 54 -27.98 -5.81 -22.56
C PHE A 54 -29.28 -5.71 -21.76
N ILE A 55 -30.36 -5.23 -22.39
CA ILE A 55 -31.68 -5.08 -21.77
C ILE A 55 -32.70 -5.81 -22.64
N LEU A 56 -33.46 -6.72 -22.04
CA LEU A 56 -34.63 -7.34 -22.68
C LEU A 56 -35.91 -6.79 -22.03
N GLN A 57 -36.72 -6.08 -22.79
CA GLN A 57 -38.02 -5.61 -22.37
C GLN A 57 -39.12 -6.44 -23.03
N LYS A 58 -39.97 -7.07 -22.21
CA LYS A 58 -41.21 -7.69 -22.66
C LYS A 58 -42.34 -6.75 -22.25
N ASN A 59 -43.00 -6.13 -23.21
CA ASN A 59 -44.14 -5.27 -22.94
C ASN A 59 -45.44 -5.98 -23.37
N PRO A 60 -46.17 -6.62 -22.45
CA PRO A 60 -47.40 -7.33 -22.78
C PRO A 60 -48.62 -6.40 -23.04
N GLU A 61 -48.52 -5.09 -22.78
CA GLU A 61 -49.65 -4.15 -22.82
C GLU A 61 -49.52 -3.05 -23.91
N SER A 62 -48.92 -3.34 -25.06
CA SER A 62 -48.90 -2.39 -26.19
C SER A 62 -50.20 -2.41 -27.04
N GLU A 63 -51.35 -2.77 -26.46
CA GLU A 63 -52.66 -2.67 -27.13
C GLU A 63 -53.31 -1.26 -26.99
N GLN A 64 -52.72 -0.32 -26.23
CA GLN A 64 -53.29 1.03 -26.06
C GLN A 64 -52.28 2.18 -26.22
N GLN A 65 -51.41 2.12 -27.22
CA GLN A 65 -50.90 3.35 -27.82
C GLN A 65 -51.68 3.65 -29.09
N SER A 66 -52.71 4.48 -28.88
CA SER A 66 -53.50 5.17 -29.89
C SER A 66 -52.66 5.63 -31.08
N GLU A 67 -53.26 5.57 -32.27
CA GLU A 67 -52.81 6.21 -33.51
C GLU A 67 -52.49 7.72 -33.38
N ASP A 68 -52.79 8.34 -32.24
CA ASP A 68 -52.46 9.72 -31.88
C ASP A 68 -51.26 9.85 -30.93
N SER A 69 -50.11 9.23 -31.25
CA SER A 69 -48.87 9.69 -30.64
C SER A 69 -48.50 11.05 -31.22
N ILE A 70 -48.95 12.11 -30.53
CA ILE A 70 -48.69 13.53 -30.85
C ILE A 70 -47.19 13.84 -30.90
N MET A 71 -46.36 12.97 -30.34
CA MET A 71 -44.92 13.13 -30.21
C MET A 71 -44.21 11.94 -30.85
N LYS A 72 -43.62 12.18 -32.02
CA LYS A 72 -42.66 11.26 -32.62
C LYS A 72 -41.33 11.42 -31.90
N SER A 73 -40.78 10.36 -31.31
CA SER A 73 -39.41 10.38 -30.79
C SER A 73 -38.45 10.49 -31.96
N VAL A 74 -37.80 11.66 -32.12
CA VAL A 74 -36.97 11.96 -33.29
C VAL A 74 -35.47 11.81 -32.99
N GLN A 75 -35.07 11.93 -31.73
CA GLN A 75 -33.71 11.69 -31.21
C GLN A 75 -33.70 11.94 -29.70
N GLY A 76 -32.88 11.19 -28.96
CA GLY A 76 -32.63 11.41 -27.54
C GLY A 76 -31.17 11.14 -27.21
N SER A 77 -30.51 12.10 -26.57
CA SER A 77 -29.19 11.89 -25.97
C SER A 77 -29.37 11.51 -24.50
N SER A 78 -28.93 10.32 -24.12
CA SER A 78 -28.87 9.90 -22.72
C SER A 78 -27.43 9.56 -22.39
N ALA A 79 -26.95 10.02 -21.22
CA ALA A 79 -25.65 9.61 -20.72
C ALA A 79 -25.71 8.12 -20.34
N THR A 80 -25.22 7.24 -21.19
CA THR A 80 -25.14 5.81 -20.88
C THR A 80 -23.99 5.58 -19.90
N GLU A 81 -24.18 4.76 -18.87
CA GLU A 81 -23.08 4.42 -17.93
C GLU A 81 -22.09 3.40 -18.52
N PHE A 82 -22.51 2.71 -19.59
CA PHE A 82 -21.76 1.67 -20.31
C PHE A 82 -21.38 2.13 -21.71
N ALA A 83 -20.26 1.62 -22.25
CA ALA A 83 -19.72 2.00 -23.54
C ALA A 83 -20.70 1.70 -24.69
N VAL A 84 -21.41 0.57 -24.57
CA VAL A 84 -22.53 0.18 -25.45
C VAL A 84 -23.68 -0.33 -24.60
N CYS A 85 -24.91 0.10 -24.90
CA CYS A 85 -26.14 -0.41 -24.31
C CYS A 85 -27.04 -0.90 -25.44
N ALA A 86 -27.25 -2.21 -25.53
CA ALA A 86 -28.13 -2.84 -26.50
C ALA A 86 -29.44 -3.25 -25.83
N GLU A 87 -30.56 -2.78 -26.36
CA GLU A 87 -31.90 -3.04 -25.86
C GLU A 87 -32.72 -3.76 -26.92
N LEU A 88 -33.39 -4.83 -26.47
CA LEU A 88 -34.33 -5.61 -27.24
C LEU A 88 -35.73 -5.43 -26.64
N GLU A 89 -36.63 -4.81 -27.38
CA GLU A 89 -38.04 -4.73 -27.03
C GLU A 89 -38.82 -5.75 -27.87
N VAL A 90 -39.56 -6.63 -27.21
CA VAL A 90 -40.46 -7.57 -27.88
C VAL A 90 -41.87 -6.98 -27.84
N ALA A 91 -42.34 -6.52 -29.00
CA ALA A 91 -43.73 -6.13 -29.25
C ALA A 91 -44.52 -7.32 -29.80
N SER A 92 -45.84 -7.23 -29.87
CA SER A 92 -46.74 -8.34 -30.23
C SER A 92 -46.40 -9.01 -31.57
N GLU A 93 -46.00 -8.23 -32.59
CA GLU A 93 -45.67 -8.75 -33.93
C GLU A 93 -44.26 -8.38 -34.42
N SER A 94 -43.45 -7.71 -33.60
CA SER A 94 -42.11 -7.29 -34.01
C SER A 94 -41.13 -7.22 -32.85
N ILE A 95 -39.85 -7.29 -33.22
CA ILE A 95 -38.73 -7.12 -32.30
C ILE A 95 -38.04 -5.81 -32.68
N VAL A 96 -37.86 -4.93 -31.70
CA VAL A 96 -37.22 -3.62 -31.91
C VAL A 96 -35.88 -3.60 -31.20
N TRP A 97 -34.80 -3.38 -31.97
CA TRP A 97 -33.46 -3.15 -31.45
C TRP A 97 -33.20 -1.66 -31.25
N ARG A 98 -32.64 -1.31 -30.08
CA ARG A 98 -32.07 0.02 -29.82
C ARG A 98 -30.65 -0.14 -29.33
N ILE A 99 -29.73 0.67 -29.85
CA ILE A 99 -28.37 0.73 -29.34
C ILE A 99 -28.05 2.18 -28.99
N ALA A 100 -27.64 2.39 -27.75
CA ALA A 100 -27.05 3.63 -27.29
C ALA A 100 -25.56 3.41 -27.02
N GLY A 101 -24.74 4.38 -27.38
CA GLY A 101 -23.30 4.28 -27.29
C GLY A 101 -22.69 5.55 -26.70
N GLN A 102 -21.59 5.41 -25.98
CA GLN A 102 -20.79 6.56 -25.56
C GLN A 102 -19.91 7.03 -26.73
N ASP A 103 -19.95 8.31 -27.03
CA ASP A 103 -19.17 8.92 -28.13
C ASP A 103 -17.65 8.65 -28.03
N ALA A 104 -17.14 8.45 -26.81
CA ALA A 104 -15.74 8.11 -26.56
C ALA A 104 -15.33 6.71 -27.07
N PHE A 105 -16.30 5.83 -27.34
CA PHE A 105 -16.06 4.41 -27.65
C PHE A 105 -16.69 3.94 -28.96
N VAL A 106 -17.85 4.49 -29.35
CA VAL A 106 -18.57 4.09 -30.56
C VAL A 106 -19.14 5.29 -31.29
N SER A 107 -18.99 5.29 -32.62
CA SER A 107 -19.57 6.32 -33.49
C SER A 107 -20.99 5.95 -33.90
N GLU A 108 -21.78 6.91 -34.37
CA GLU A 108 -23.10 6.65 -34.96
C GLU A 108 -23.04 5.58 -36.06
N LYS A 109 -22.01 5.62 -36.92
CA LYS A 109 -21.79 4.60 -37.96
C LYS A 109 -21.56 3.21 -37.36
N THR A 110 -20.78 3.12 -36.29
CA THR A 110 -20.50 1.88 -35.55
C THR A 110 -21.78 1.33 -34.92
N THR A 111 -22.62 2.19 -34.36
CA THR A 111 -23.92 1.83 -33.78
C THR A 111 -24.87 1.24 -34.83
N HIS A 112 -24.95 1.84 -36.02
CA HIS A 112 -25.72 1.28 -37.14
C HIS A 112 -25.18 -0.08 -37.60
N GLN A 113 -23.85 -0.24 -37.65
CA GLN A 113 -23.23 -1.53 -37.99
C GLN A 113 -23.58 -2.62 -36.97
N LEU A 114 -23.57 -2.30 -35.67
CA LEU A 114 -23.95 -3.23 -34.62
C LEU A 114 -25.43 -3.66 -34.75
N LEU A 115 -26.34 -2.74 -35.06
CA LEU A 115 -27.76 -3.08 -35.31
C LEU A 115 -27.90 -4.10 -36.45
N HIS A 116 -27.22 -3.87 -37.57
CA HIS A 116 -27.23 -4.81 -38.70
C HIS A 116 -26.59 -6.17 -38.36
N GLN A 117 -25.52 -6.18 -37.56
CA GLN A 117 -24.85 -7.41 -37.14
C GLN A 117 -25.71 -8.24 -36.18
N LEU A 118 -26.42 -7.59 -35.24
CA LEU A 118 -27.36 -8.26 -34.33
C LEU A 118 -28.51 -8.92 -35.10
N ASP A 119 -29.10 -8.21 -36.05
CA ASP A 119 -30.18 -8.73 -36.90
C ASP A 119 -29.71 -9.94 -37.73
N ARG A 120 -28.52 -9.86 -38.33
CA ARG A 120 -27.92 -10.99 -39.06
C ARG A 120 -27.63 -12.19 -38.16
N ALA A 121 -27.07 -11.95 -36.97
CA ALA A 121 -26.78 -13.02 -36.02
C ALA A 121 -28.07 -13.72 -35.55
N LEU A 122 -29.15 -12.97 -35.28
CA LEU A 122 -30.45 -13.55 -34.95
C LEU A 122 -31.04 -14.37 -36.09
N ARG A 123 -31.01 -13.87 -37.33
CA ARG A 123 -31.48 -14.67 -38.49
C ARG A 123 -30.70 -15.95 -38.64
N TYR A 124 -29.36 -15.88 -38.54
CA TYR A 124 -28.50 -17.06 -38.60
C TYR A 124 -28.88 -18.09 -37.53
N ILE A 125 -29.08 -17.64 -36.28
CA ILE A 125 -29.50 -18.49 -35.16
C ILE A 125 -30.85 -19.18 -35.44
N LEU A 126 -31.78 -18.49 -36.11
CA LEU A 126 -33.11 -19.03 -36.43
C LEU A 126 -33.11 -19.97 -37.65
N GLU A 127 -32.31 -19.65 -38.66
CA GLU A 127 -32.30 -20.37 -39.94
C GLU A 127 -31.36 -21.59 -39.94
N THR A 128 -30.32 -21.59 -39.08
CA THR A 128 -29.27 -22.62 -39.06
C THR A 128 -29.02 -23.17 -37.63
N PRO A 129 -29.98 -23.93 -37.06
CA PRO A 129 -29.91 -24.38 -35.66
C PRO A 129 -28.80 -25.42 -35.39
N ASP A 130 -28.36 -26.17 -36.39
CA ASP A 130 -27.37 -27.25 -36.22
C ASP A 130 -25.95 -26.86 -36.68
N ASP A 131 -25.79 -25.71 -37.31
CA ASP A 131 -24.49 -25.22 -37.77
C ASP A 131 -23.65 -24.68 -36.61
N ASN A 132 -22.33 -24.74 -36.77
CA ASN A 132 -21.38 -24.21 -35.79
C ASN A 132 -21.40 -22.68 -35.75
N LEU A 133 -21.43 -22.11 -34.54
CA LEU A 133 -21.39 -20.68 -34.34
C LEU A 133 -20.07 -20.03 -34.75
N LEU A 134 -18.97 -20.79 -34.65
CA LEU A 134 -17.62 -20.34 -34.97
C LEU A 134 -17.12 -21.06 -36.21
N GLN A 135 -16.73 -20.30 -37.23
CA GLN A 135 -16.04 -20.81 -38.41
C GLN A 135 -14.63 -20.24 -38.45
N PHE A 136 -13.64 -21.12 -38.53
CA PHE A 136 -12.23 -20.77 -38.57
C PHE A 136 -11.70 -20.95 -39.99
N GLU A 137 -11.18 -19.88 -40.57
CA GLU A 137 -10.51 -19.88 -41.88
C GLU A 137 -9.11 -19.29 -41.70
N GLY A 138 -8.11 -20.16 -41.52
CA GLY A 138 -6.75 -19.75 -41.19
C GLY A 138 -6.66 -19.08 -39.82
N ASP A 139 -6.18 -17.84 -39.80
CA ASP A 139 -6.04 -17.01 -38.58
C ASP A 139 -7.28 -16.15 -38.28
N GLU A 140 -8.31 -16.25 -39.13
CA GLU A 140 -9.54 -15.48 -39.01
C GLU A 140 -10.66 -16.35 -38.43
N VAL A 141 -11.48 -15.72 -37.58
CA VAL A 141 -12.68 -16.34 -37.02
C VAL A 141 -13.90 -15.54 -37.45
N SER A 142 -14.91 -16.24 -37.95
CA SER A 142 -16.26 -15.72 -38.15
C SER A 142 -17.17 -16.25 -37.05
N ILE A 143 -18.06 -15.38 -36.56
CA ILE A 143 -19.09 -15.71 -35.57
C ILE A 143 -20.46 -15.52 -36.24
N CYS A 144 -21.30 -16.56 -36.27
CA CYS A 144 -22.62 -16.52 -36.91
C CYS A 144 -22.60 -15.99 -38.37
N GLN A 145 -21.59 -16.34 -39.16
CA GLN A 145 -21.39 -15.84 -40.53
C GLN A 145 -21.27 -14.31 -40.65
N LEU A 146 -20.92 -13.63 -39.55
CA LEU A 146 -20.51 -12.24 -39.59
C LEU A 146 -19.12 -12.11 -40.24
N PRO A 147 -18.74 -10.91 -40.75
CA PRO A 147 -17.44 -10.72 -41.39
C PRO A 147 -16.30 -11.25 -40.50
N PRO A 148 -15.41 -12.08 -41.06
CA PRO A 148 -14.32 -12.67 -40.30
C PRO A 148 -13.41 -11.57 -39.76
N PHE A 149 -12.86 -11.80 -38.57
CA PHE A 149 -11.90 -10.90 -37.95
C PHE A 149 -10.69 -11.70 -37.45
N GLN A 150 -9.53 -11.05 -37.45
CA GLN A 150 -8.33 -11.64 -36.89
C GLN A 150 -8.39 -11.56 -35.37
N THR A 151 -8.20 -12.71 -34.73
CA THR A 151 -7.96 -12.73 -33.29
C THR A 151 -6.65 -12.01 -33.01
N ARG A 152 -6.61 -11.13 -32.00
CA ARG A 152 -5.47 -10.26 -31.72
C ARG A 152 -4.29 -11.13 -31.24
N LYS A 153 -3.44 -11.60 -32.17
CA LYS A 153 -2.12 -12.15 -31.86
C LYS A 153 -1.28 -11.01 -31.26
N THR A 154 -0.95 -11.11 -29.98
CA THR A 154 -0.04 -10.19 -29.30
C THR A 154 1.38 -10.37 -29.85
N THR A 155 1.69 -9.67 -30.94
CA THR A 155 3.00 -9.66 -31.59
C THR A 155 4.00 -8.86 -30.78
N LEU A 156 4.82 -9.56 -30.00
CA LEU A 156 6.17 -9.12 -29.65
C LEU A 156 7.02 -9.21 -30.92
N SER A 157 7.49 -8.09 -31.46
CA SER A 157 8.51 -8.07 -32.52
C SER A 157 9.89 -7.81 -31.90
N PRO A 158 10.86 -8.73 -32.00
CA PRO A 158 12.24 -8.47 -31.60
C PRO A 158 12.99 -7.74 -32.72
N SER A 159 13.73 -6.69 -32.37
CA SER A 159 14.71 -6.06 -33.25
C SER A 159 15.85 -7.04 -33.53
N LYS A 160 16.11 -7.32 -34.82
CA LYS A 160 17.23 -8.14 -35.28
C LYS A 160 18.57 -7.50 -34.91
N SER A 161 19.35 -8.20 -34.10
CA SER A 161 20.80 -8.15 -34.13
C SER A 161 21.31 -9.54 -34.47
N ASP A 162 22.02 -9.65 -35.60
CA ASP A 162 22.71 -10.87 -36.03
C ASP A 162 23.72 -11.33 -34.97
N ILE A 163 23.82 -12.66 -34.77
CA ILE A 163 25.06 -13.46 -34.93
C ILE A 163 24.83 -14.89 -34.37
N THR A 164 24.86 -15.84 -35.31
CA THR A 164 25.23 -17.27 -35.21
C THR A 164 24.52 -18.18 -34.19
N ALA A 165 23.73 -19.09 -34.76
CA ALA A 165 23.09 -20.22 -34.11
C ALA A 165 24.08 -21.17 -33.41
N SER A 166 23.78 -21.48 -32.14
CA SER A 166 24.34 -22.61 -31.40
C SER A 166 23.41 -23.03 -30.25
N LYS A 167 22.54 -24.01 -30.52
CA LYS A 167 22.10 -25.10 -29.60
C LYS A 167 21.63 -24.76 -28.16
N SER A 168 20.94 -23.65 -27.89
CA SER A 168 20.35 -23.41 -26.54
C SER A 168 18.88 -22.95 -26.47
N GLU A 169 18.18 -22.72 -27.59
CA GLU A 169 16.84 -22.09 -27.56
C GLU A 169 15.67 -23.02 -27.19
N THR A 170 15.85 -24.33 -27.10
CA THR A 170 14.75 -25.25 -26.76
C THR A 170 14.40 -25.27 -25.26
N GLU A 171 15.22 -24.71 -24.38
CA GLU A 171 14.94 -24.66 -22.93
C GLU A 171 14.09 -23.45 -22.49
N ASP A 172 13.92 -22.41 -23.34
CA ASP A 172 13.26 -21.16 -22.93
C ASP A 172 11.72 -21.15 -23.08
N MET A 173 11.13 -22.15 -23.77
CA MET A 173 9.69 -22.21 -24.03
C MET A 173 8.88 -23.01 -22.98
N GLU A 174 9.48 -23.96 -22.26
CA GLU A 174 8.78 -24.78 -21.27
C GLU A 174 8.79 -24.13 -19.88
N TRP A 175 7.62 -23.98 -19.26
CA TRP A 175 7.50 -23.46 -17.90
C TRP A 175 7.85 -24.55 -16.88
N THR A 176 8.83 -24.29 -16.02
CA THR A 176 9.12 -25.17 -14.89
C THR A 176 7.98 -25.11 -13.86
N LYS A 177 7.86 -26.13 -12.99
CA LYS A 177 6.88 -26.12 -11.89
C LYS A 177 6.99 -24.87 -11.01
N THR A 178 8.20 -24.43 -10.69
CA THR A 178 8.46 -23.21 -9.91
C THR A 178 8.01 -21.96 -10.67
N GLU A 179 8.36 -21.83 -11.95
CA GLU A 179 7.93 -20.70 -12.78
C GLU A 179 6.41 -20.65 -12.90
N GLY A 180 5.73 -21.79 -13.04
CA GLY A 180 4.27 -21.89 -13.12
C GLY A 180 3.56 -21.41 -11.85
N ILE A 181 4.06 -21.79 -10.66
CA ILE A 181 3.52 -21.31 -9.38
C ILE A 181 3.71 -19.79 -9.25
N ILE A 182 4.92 -19.29 -9.55
CA ILE A 182 5.20 -17.85 -9.50
C ILE A 182 4.29 -17.10 -10.48
N ARG A 183 4.15 -17.60 -11.71
CA ARG A 183 3.26 -17.03 -12.73
C ARG A 183 1.80 -16.98 -12.26
N GLY A 184 1.31 -18.04 -11.62
CA GLY A 184 -0.04 -18.10 -11.06
C GLY A 184 -0.27 -17.09 -9.95
N VAL A 185 0.67 -16.98 -8.99
CA VAL A 185 0.57 -16.01 -7.90
C VAL A 185 0.66 -14.57 -8.42
N LEU A 186 1.54 -14.30 -9.39
CA LEU A 186 1.63 -12.99 -10.03
C LEU A 186 0.36 -12.64 -10.79
N SER A 187 -0.25 -13.60 -11.48
CA SER A 187 -1.56 -13.44 -12.12
C SER A 187 -2.65 -13.11 -11.11
N GLN A 188 -2.70 -13.80 -9.97
CA GLN A 188 -3.66 -13.50 -8.90
C GLN A 188 -3.42 -12.12 -8.28
N ALA A 189 -2.16 -11.75 -8.04
CA ALA A 189 -1.80 -10.50 -7.37
C ALA A 189 -2.00 -9.28 -8.27
N ALA A 190 -1.59 -9.36 -9.54
CA ALA A 190 -1.78 -8.31 -10.54
C ALA A 190 -3.16 -8.35 -11.19
N ASN A 191 -3.86 -9.47 -11.00
CA ASN A 191 -5.15 -9.75 -11.58
C ASN A 191 -5.17 -9.53 -13.11
N VAL A 192 -4.24 -10.24 -13.74
CA VAL A 192 -4.05 -10.33 -15.19
C VAL A 192 -4.13 -11.80 -15.58
N GLU A 193 -4.49 -12.11 -16.81
CA GLU A 193 -4.50 -13.50 -17.29
C GLU A 193 -3.11 -14.13 -17.17
N VAL A 194 -3.04 -15.39 -16.72
CA VAL A 194 -1.78 -16.12 -16.53
C VAL A 194 -0.98 -16.09 -17.84
N GLU A 195 -1.68 -16.26 -18.97
CA GLU A 195 -1.16 -16.27 -20.33
C GLU A 195 -0.43 -14.98 -20.70
N SER A 196 -0.85 -13.83 -20.17
CA SER A 196 -0.24 -12.52 -20.43
C SER A 196 1.13 -12.33 -19.76
N ILE A 197 1.49 -13.20 -18.81
CA ILE A 197 2.74 -13.10 -18.06
C ILE A 197 3.86 -13.86 -18.80
N SER A 198 4.87 -13.11 -19.25
CA SER A 198 6.11 -13.62 -19.85
C SER A 198 7.16 -13.97 -18.79
N LYS A 199 8.07 -14.89 -19.10
CA LYS A 199 9.25 -15.21 -18.28
C LYS A 199 10.18 -14.01 -18.05
N SER A 200 10.13 -13.02 -18.95
CA SER A 200 10.91 -11.78 -18.87
C SER A 200 10.26 -10.69 -18.00
N HIS A 201 8.99 -10.85 -17.59
CA HIS A 201 8.31 -9.82 -16.79
C HIS A 201 8.89 -9.73 -15.38
N THR A 202 9.00 -8.49 -14.89
CA THR A 202 9.19 -8.15 -13.48
C THR A 202 7.84 -7.88 -12.82
N LEU A 203 7.83 -7.67 -11.50
CA LEU A 203 6.65 -7.18 -10.77
C LEU A 203 6.10 -5.88 -11.40
N TYR A 204 6.99 -4.97 -11.78
CA TYR A 204 6.63 -3.64 -12.27
C TYR A 204 5.92 -3.67 -13.63
N ASN A 205 6.28 -4.61 -14.50
CA ASN A 205 5.58 -4.81 -15.77
C ASN A 205 4.10 -5.18 -15.56
N LEU A 206 3.79 -5.80 -14.42
CA LEU A 206 2.43 -6.17 -14.03
C LEU A 206 1.73 -5.08 -13.20
N GLY A 207 2.36 -3.90 -13.03
CA GLY A 207 1.85 -2.82 -12.20
C GLY A 207 1.90 -3.09 -10.70
N LEU A 208 2.64 -4.13 -10.27
CA LEU A 208 2.87 -4.46 -8.87
C LEU A 208 4.02 -3.62 -8.33
N ASP A 209 3.89 -3.20 -7.07
CA ASP A 209 4.85 -2.36 -6.37
C ASP A 209 5.48 -3.06 -5.16
N SER A 210 6.25 -2.32 -4.36
CA SER A 210 6.91 -2.82 -3.14
C SER A 210 5.95 -3.32 -2.07
N ILE A 211 4.73 -2.79 -2.01
CA ILE A 211 3.69 -3.23 -1.06
C ILE A 211 3.03 -4.51 -1.58
N SER A 212 2.70 -4.54 -2.87
CA SER A 212 2.16 -5.71 -3.55
C SER A 212 3.09 -6.91 -3.46
N ALA A 213 4.41 -6.67 -3.47
CA ALA A 213 5.43 -7.72 -3.30
C ALA A 213 5.31 -8.47 -1.96
N ILE A 214 4.83 -7.82 -0.89
CA ILE A 214 4.56 -8.46 0.41
C ILE A 214 3.44 -9.49 0.25
N LYS A 215 2.33 -9.10 -0.38
CA LYS A 215 1.21 -10.00 -0.67
C LYS A 215 1.64 -11.16 -1.57
N VAL A 216 2.43 -10.88 -2.61
CA VAL A 216 2.98 -11.91 -3.51
C VAL A 216 3.85 -12.90 -2.73
N SER A 217 4.76 -12.43 -1.87
CA SER A 217 5.61 -13.31 -1.05
C SER A 217 4.77 -14.19 -0.12
N ALA A 218 3.77 -13.61 0.55
CA ALA A 218 2.87 -14.37 1.42
C ALA A 218 2.06 -15.45 0.67
N LEU A 219 1.59 -15.14 -0.55
CA LEU A 219 0.90 -16.12 -1.40
C LEU A 219 1.84 -17.23 -1.88
N LEU A 220 3.08 -16.89 -2.28
CA LEU A 220 4.08 -17.89 -2.66
C LEU A 220 4.43 -18.84 -1.52
N ARG A 221 4.54 -18.33 -0.28
CA ARG A 221 4.79 -19.17 0.91
C ARG A 221 3.66 -20.17 1.14
N LYS A 222 2.40 -19.79 0.91
CA LYS A 222 1.24 -20.70 1.00
C LYS A 222 1.31 -21.83 -0.04
N GLU A 223 1.89 -21.56 -1.20
CA GLU A 223 2.15 -22.54 -2.26
C GLU A 223 3.48 -23.32 -2.06
N GLY A 224 4.13 -23.18 -0.90
CA GLY A 224 5.36 -23.89 -0.57
C GLY A 224 6.64 -23.34 -1.21
N LEU A 225 6.59 -22.16 -1.83
CA LEU A 225 7.76 -21.47 -2.36
C LEU A 225 8.22 -20.36 -1.41
N ASN A 226 9.42 -20.51 -0.85
CA ASN A 226 10.02 -19.46 -0.06
C ASN A 226 10.76 -18.47 -0.96
N LEU A 227 10.05 -17.42 -1.38
CA LEU A 227 10.63 -16.29 -2.10
C LEU A 227 10.31 -14.99 -1.34
N GLY A 228 11.31 -14.45 -0.67
CA GLY A 228 11.18 -13.25 0.14
C GLY A 228 10.90 -12.01 -0.71
N VAL A 229 10.33 -10.98 -0.08
CA VAL A 229 9.94 -9.72 -0.75
C VAL A 229 11.13 -9.04 -1.43
N ARG A 230 12.32 -9.11 -0.81
CA ARG A 230 13.55 -8.59 -1.40
C ARG A 230 13.86 -9.25 -2.75
N ALA A 231 13.82 -10.58 -2.80
CA ALA A 231 14.13 -11.33 -4.02
C ALA A 231 13.16 -10.94 -5.14
N LEU A 232 11.85 -10.89 -4.82
CA LEU A 232 10.81 -10.45 -5.74
C LEU A 232 11.05 -9.07 -6.34
N LEU A 233 11.49 -8.10 -5.53
CA LEU A 233 11.77 -6.75 -6.00
C LEU A 233 13.05 -6.69 -6.84
N THR A 234 14.12 -7.36 -6.40
CA THR A 234 15.42 -7.30 -7.09
C THR A 234 15.53 -8.18 -8.33
N SER A 235 14.59 -9.11 -8.56
CA SER A 235 14.63 -10.00 -9.71
C SER A 235 14.31 -9.27 -11.01
N ALA A 236 15.26 -9.29 -11.94
CA ALA A 236 15.12 -8.68 -13.27
C ALA A 236 14.13 -9.42 -14.19
N SER A 237 13.61 -10.58 -13.78
CA SER A 237 12.62 -11.35 -14.53
C SER A 237 11.96 -12.44 -13.67
N LEU A 238 10.83 -12.99 -14.10
CA LEU A 238 10.18 -14.16 -13.49
C LEU A 238 11.12 -15.39 -13.51
N LYS A 239 11.89 -15.57 -14.59
CA LYS A 239 12.92 -16.61 -14.67
C LYS A 239 13.94 -16.50 -13.52
N GLU A 240 14.37 -15.27 -13.22
CA GLU A 240 15.26 -15.01 -12.08
C GLU A 240 14.56 -15.24 -10.73
N MET A 241 13.28 -14.86 -10.58
CA MET A 241 12.49 -15.18 -9.39
C MET A 241 12.43 -16.69 -9.14
N ALA A 242 12.19 -17.48 -10.19
CA ALA A 242 12.15 -18.93 -10.12
C ALA A 242 13.51 -19.53 -9.73
N ARG A 243 14.60 -19.01 -10.31
CA ARG A 243 15.97 -19.41 -9.96
C ARG A 243 16.27 -19.13 -8.48
N GLN A 244 15.91 -17.95 -7.99
CA GLN A 244 16.10 -17.55 -6.58
C GLN A 244 15.28 -18.42 -5.63
N ALA A 245 14.04 -18.78 -6.00
CA ALA A 245 13.20 -19.69 -5.23
C ALA A 245 13.79 -21.11 -5.16
N GLN A 246 14.40 -21.59 -6.25
CA GLN A 246 15.06 -22.90 -6.31
C GLN A 246 16.34 -22.95 -5.47
N VAL A 247 17.17 -21.90 -5.51
CA VAL A 247 18.36 -21.79 -4.65
C VAL A 247 17.97 -21.76 -3.16
N SER A 248 16.86 -21.11 -2.84
CA SER A 248 16.33 -21.06 -1.47
C SER A 248 15.80 -22.43 -1.01
N ALA A 249 15.25 -23.23 -1.94
CA ALA A 249 14.77 -24.59 -1.66
C ALA A 249 15.91 -25.61 -1.49
N SER A 250 17.03 -25.47 -2.20
CA SER A 250 18.18 -26.39 -2.11
C SER A 250 19.02 -26.18 -0.84
N ASN A 251 19.07 -24.95 -0.31
CA ASN A 251 19.72 -24.65 0.98
C ASN A 251 18.88 -25.06 2.21
N ASN A 252 17.65 -25.54 2.01
CA ASN A 252 16.66 -25.77 3.06
C ASN A 252 16.71 -27.17 3.72
N ARG A 253 17.81 -27.94 3.52
CA ARG A 253 18.04 -29.21 4.23
C ARG A 253 18.77 -29.06 5.57
N ASP A 254 19.33 -27.89 5.85
CA ASP A 254 19.70 -27.48 7.20
C ASP A 254 18.63 -26.49 7.71
N THR A 255 18.16 -26.73 8.93
CA THR A 255 17.14 -25.97 9.67
C THR A 255 17.02 -24.49 9.26
N LEU A 256 15.80 -24.07 8.87
CA LEU A 256 15.38 -22.69 8.61
C LEU A 256 15.77 -21.75 9.77
N LYS A 257 16.98 -21.25 9.69
CA LYS A 257 17.44 -20.09 10.40
C LYS A 257 16.88 -18.89 9.65
N SER A 258 15.90 -18.18 10.24
CA SER A 258 15.55 -16.82 9.79
C SER A 258 16.87 -16.05 9.56
N PRO A 259 17.00 -15.18 8.55
CA PRO A 259 18.24 -14.43 8.29
C PRO A 259 18.77 -13.64 9.51
N TRP A 260 17.95 -13.55 10.57
CA TRP A 260 18.22 -12.88 11.84
C TRP A 260 18.26 -13.84 13.05
N THR A 261 18.40 -15.16 12.84
CA THR A 261 18.69 -16.13 13.91
C THR A 261 20.17 -16.05 14.32
N THR A 262 20.59 -14.87 14.73
CA THR A 262 21.76 -14.78 15.57
C THR A 262 21.33 -15.25 16.96
N ASN A 263 22.03 -16.25 17.51
CA ASN A 263 22.05 -16.49 18.96
C ASN A 263 22.74 -15.33 19.72
N SER A 264 22.81 -14.14 19.10
CA SER A 264 23.49 -12.98 19.65
C SER A 264 22.62 -12.39 20.75
N THR A 265 23.16 -12.41 21.95
CA THR A 265 22.70 -11.50 23.00
C THR A 265 23.29 -10.13 22.67
N TYR A 266 22.43 -9.17 22.34
CA TYR A 266 22.87 -7.78 22.32
C TYR A 266 22.93 -7.27 23.75
N ARG A 267 24.03 -6.64 24.11
CA ARG A 267 24.17 -5.88 25.35
C ARG A 267 24.53 -4.44 24.96
N PRO A 268 23.86 -3.43 25.54
CA PRO A 268 24.31 -2.05 25.41
C PRO A 268 25.79 -1.93 25.80
N PRO A 269 26.58 -1.03 25.17
CA PRO A 269 27.95 -0.78 25.54
C PRO A 269 28.12 -0.53 27.04
N ASP A 270 29.25 -0.96 27.61
CA ASP A 270 29.52 -0.80 29.05
C ASP A 270 29.54 0.67 29.51
N SER A 271 29.72 1.60 28.57
CA SER A 271 29.64 3.04 28.80
C SER A 271 28.21 3.54 29.05
N ILE A 272 27.19 2.77 28.69
CA ILE A 272 25.77 3.08 28.96
C ILE A 272 25.34 2.48 30.30
N ASN A 273 25.16 3.33 31.31
CA ASN A 273 24.66 2.92 32.62
C ASN A 273 23.12 2.84 32.64
N ILE A 274 22.57 1.65 32.41
CA ILE A 274 21.12 1.40 32.35
C ILE A 274 20.39 1.84 33.63
N ASN A 275 20.95 1.60 34.82
CA ASN A 275 20.29 1.97 36.08
C ASN A 275 20.18 3.50 36.24
N ALA A 276 21.20 4.24 35.82
CA ALA A 276 21.16 5.70 35.79
C ALA A 276 20.12 6.21 34.78
N LEU A 277 20.02 5.59 33.60
CA LEU A 277 19.01 5.92 32.60
C LEU A 277 17.58 5.70 33.10
N LEU A 278 17.30 4.54 33.72
CA LEU A 278 15.99 4.24 34.29
C LEU A 278 15.61 5.23 35.39
N THR A 279 16.58 5.59 36.25
CA THR A 279 16.39 6.60 37.30
C THR A 279 16.05 7.97 36.71
N ASN A 280 16.76 8.40 35.66
CA ASN A 280 16.50 9.66 34.95
C ASN A 280 15.13 9.66 34.24
N ALA A 281 14.67 8.48 33.82
CA ALA A 281 13.34 8.25 33.26
C ALA A 281 12.24 8.13 34.32
N GLY A 282 12.60 8.11 35.61
CA GLY A 282 11.68 7.93 36.73
C GLY A 282 11.05 6.53 36.80
N LEU A 283 11.71 5.53 36.21
CA LEU A 283 11.27 4.13 36.18
C LEU A 283 12.09 3.29 37.14
N ALA A 284 11.43 2.45 37.94
CA ALA A 284 12.11 1.45 38.75
C ALA A 284 12.44 0.19 37.91
N GLU A 285 13.55 -0.48 38.20
CA GLU A 285 13.97 -1.72 37.53
C GLU A 285 12.88 -2.80 37.60
N SER A 286 12.13 -2.87 38.71
CA SER A 286 11.01 -3.81 38.89
C SER A 286 9.86 -3.59 37.90
N GLN A 287 9.73 -2.37 37.34
CA GLN A 287 8.73 -2.03 36.34
C GLN A 287 9.19 -2.33 34.92
N VAL A 288 10.47 -2.64 34.71
CA VAL A 288 11.05 -2.87 33.39
C VAL A 288 10.98 -4.36 33.04
N ASP A 289 10.51 -4.64 31.84
CA ASP A 289 10.51 -5.96 31.23
C ASP A 289 11.81 -6.18 30.46
N GLU A 290 12.14 -5.25 29.56
CA GLU A 290 13.30 -5.34 28.66
C GLU A 290 13.90 -3.96 28.35
N VAL A 291 15.20 -3.95 28.05
CA VAL A 291 15.89 -2.78 27.48
C VAL A 291 16.52 -3.20 26.15
N LEU A 292 16.10 -2.57 25.06
CA LEU A 292 16.40 -2.97 23.68
C LEU A 292 17.02 -1.80 22.89
N PRO A 293 17.84 -2.05 21.86
CA PRO A 293 18.34 -0.99 21.00
C PRO A 293 17.19 -0.38 20.17
N PRO A 294 17.28 0.90 19.76
CA PRO A 294 16.22 1.58 19.05
C PRO A 294 16.24 1.22 17.56
N LEU A 295 15.08 1.36 16.90
CA LEU A 295 15.07 1.50 15.45
C LEU A 295 15.65 2.86 15.04
N PRO A 296 16.30 2.96 13.87
CA PRO A 296 16.79 4.24 13.40
C PRO A 296 15.69 5.30 13.21
N MET A 297 14.49 4.88 12.78
CA MET A 297 13.32 5.77 12.73
C MET A 297 12.94 6.32 14.09
N GLN A 298 13.00 5.52 15.16
CA GLN A 298 12.65 5.98 16.50
C GLN A 298 13.59 7.11 16.94
N VAL A 299 14.89 6.99 16.66
CA VAL A 299 15.87 8.05 16.96
C VAL A 299 15.54 9.35 16.22
N TYR A 300 15.23 9.27 14.91
CA TYR A 300 14.83 10.43 14.12
C TYR A 300 13.55 11.08 14.66
N MET A 301 12.48 10.31 14.83
CA MET A 301 11.17 10.84 15.26
C MET A 301 11.26 11.47 16.65
N MET A 302 11.97 10.84 17.59
CA MET A 302 12.16 11.37 18.94
C MET A 302 12.96 12.67 18.94
N SER A 303 14.03 12.75 18.14
CA SER A 303 14.89 13.94 18.08
C SER A 303 14.18 15.12 17.42
N ALA A 304 13.48 14.89 16.31
CA ALA A 304 12.69 15.93 15.65
C ALA A 304 11.48 16.39 16.49
N TRP A 305 10.85 15.47 17.24
CA TRP A 305 9.83 15.82 18.21
C TRP A 305 10.39 16.71 19.33
N GLN A 306 11.59 16.40 19.82
CA GLN A 306 12.31 17.21 20.81
C GLN A 306 12.69 18.60 20.27
N ASN A 307 13.27 18.69 19.08
CA ASN A 307 13.66 19.96 18.43
C ASN A 307 12.47 20.89 18.23
N THR A 308 11.32 20.32 17.88
CA THR A 308 10.09 21.08 17.66
C THR A 308 9.28 21.31 18.94
N GLN A 309 9.80 20.92 20.11
CA GLN A 309 9.13 21.05 21.41
C GLN A 309 7.75 20.39 21.44
N GLY A 310 7.62 19.22 20.83
CA GLY A 310 6.40 18.43 20.89
C GLY A 310 5.47 18.54 19.68
N ARG A 311 5.76 19.42 18.71
CA ARG A 311 4.80 19.85 17.66
C ARG A 311 4.61 18.88 16.49
N VAL A 312 5.49 17.91 16.30
CA VAL A 312 5.44 16.93 15.19
C VAL A 312 5.44 15.49 15.72
N PHE A 313 5.09 14.48 14.90
CA PHE A 313 5.17 13.06 15.27
C PHE A 313 4.35 12.58 16.49
N TYR A 314 3.48 13.42 17.04
CA TYR A 314 2.50 13.03 18.06
C TYR A 314 1.06 13.41 17.65
N PRO A 315 0.51 12.79 16.59
CA PRO A 315 -0.82 13.11 16.10
C PRO A 315 -1.94 12.54 16.97
N ASP A 316 -3.12 13.13 16.79
CA ASP A 316 -4.40 12.60 17.25
C ASP A 316 -5.12 11.87 16.10
N PHE A 317 -5.52 10.62 16.33
CA PHE A 317 -6.38 9.86 15.44
C PHE A 317 -7.78 9.74 16.03
N LEU A 318 -8.79 10.14 15.25
CA LEU A 318 -10.19 10.06 15.67
C LEU A 318 -10.88 8.85 15.03
N TYR A 319 -11.55 8.07 15.87
CA TYR A 319 -12.31 6.91 15.44
C TYR A 319 -13.67 6.83 16.12
N ARG A 320 -14.68 6.38 15.39
CA ARG A 320 -16.00 6.03 15.91
C ARG A 320 -16.08 4.52 16.05
N LEU A 321 -16.15 4.04 17.28
CA LEU A 321 -16.29 2.63 17.63
C LEU A 321 -17.76 2.32 17.87
N HIS A 322 -18.35 1.49 17.02
CA HIS A 322 -19.71 0.95 17.16
C HIS A 322 -19.64 -0.44 17.76
N VAL A 323 -19.81 -0.55 19.07
CA VAL A 323 -19.86 -1.82 19.80
C VAL A 323 -20.58 -1.59 21.14
N PRO A 324 -21.49 -2.48 21.57
CA PRO A 324 -22.24 -2.31 22.81
C PRO A 324 -21.39 -2.65 24.05
N VAL A 325 -20.34 -1.88 24.32
CA VAL A 325 -19.47 -2.02 25.50
C VAL A 325 -19.69 -0.86 26.46
N SER A 326 -19.73 -1.17 27.76
CA SER A 326 -19.71 -0.18 28.84
C SER A 326 -18.34 0.50 28.98
N LYS A 327 -18.27 1.62 29.71
CA LYS A 327 -17.02 2.32 30.08
C LYS A 327 -15.98 1.34 30.64
N SER A 328 -16.37 0.54 31.63
CA SER A 328 -15.47 -0.42 32.28
C SER A 328 -14.95 -1.49 31.32
N GLN A 329 -15.79 -1.98 30.40
CA GLN A 329 -15.35 -2.97 29.41
C GLN A 329 -14.37 -2.36 28.40
N LEU A 330 -14.56 -1.10 28.02
CA LEU A 330 -13.64 -0.40 27.14
C LEU A 330 -12.28 -0.16 27.81
N GLU A 331 -12.27 0.26 29.08
CA GLU A 331 -11.05 0.40 29.90
C GLU A 331 -10.28 -0.92 30.00
N VAL A 332 -10.99 -2.02 30.29
CA VAL A 332 -10.40 -3.37 30.35
C VAL A 332 -9.85 -3.79 28.99
N ALA A 333 -10.57 -3.51 27.89
CA ALA A 333 -10.11 -3.86 26.55
C ALA A 333 -8.84 -3.10 26.13
N TRP A 334 -8.77 -1.80 26.43
CA TRP A 334 -7.57 -0.99 26.18
C TRP A 334 -6.38 -1.47 27.02
N ALA A 335 -6.58 -1.68 28.32
CA ALA A 335 -5.54 -2.19 29.19
C ALA A 335 -5.03 -3.57 28.74
N ALA A 336 -5.93 -4.46 28.31
CA ALA A 336 -5.57 -5.77 27.79
C ALA A 336 -4.77 -5.69 26.48
N LEU A 337 -5.09 -4.76 25.58
CA LEU A 337 -4.29 -4.51 24.37
C LEU A 337 -2.88 -4.02 24.73
N VAL A 338 -2.78 -3.02 25.61
CA VAL A 338 -1.51 -2.45 26.05
C VAL A 338 -0.64 -3.53 26.72
N ASP A 339 -1.22 -4.34 27.61
CA ASP A 339 -0.50 -5.43 28.28
C ASP A 339 0.02 -6.46 27.27
N ALA A 340 -0.78 -6.80 26.25
CA ALA A 340 -0.44 -7.81 25.27
C ALA A 340 0.55 -7.35 24.18
N GLU A 341 0.61 -6.05 23.86
CA GLU A 341 1.43 -5.49 22.79
C GLU A 341 2.64 -4.69 23.34
N PRO A 342 3.87 -5.26 23.36
CA PRO A 342 5.04 -4.62 23.96
C PRO A 342 5.35 -3.22 23.41
N ILE A 343 5.09 -2.97 22.13
CA ILE A 343 5.32 -1.67 21.51
C ILE A 343 4.48 -0.54 22.16
N LEU A 344 3.25 -0.83 22.61
CA LEU A 344 2.40 0.14 23.33
C LEU A 344 2.89 0.40 24.76
N ARG A 345 3.77 -0.46 25.28
CA ARG A 345 4.43 -0.31 26.60
C ARG A 345 5.89 0.13 26.49
N THR A 346 6.31 0.57 25.31
CA THR A 346 7.70 0.99 25.06
C THR A 346 7.84 2.50 25.19
N CYS A 347 8.88 2.94 25.89
CA CYS A 347 9.31 4.33 25.96
C CYS A 347 10.79 4.44 25.52
N LEU A 348 11.21 5.62 25.06
CA LEU A 348 12.53 5.82 24.45
C LEU A 348 13.33 6.75 25.35
N VAL A 349 14.50 6.32 25.84
CA VAL A 349 15.34 7.10 26.77
C VAL A 349 16.68 7.41 26.12
N ALA A 350 17.08 8.69 26.14
CA ALA A 350 18.34 9.14 25.56
C ALA A 350 19.54 8.63 26.38
N THR A 351 20.61 8.21 25.71
CA THR A 351 21.74 7.51 26.36
C THR A 351 22.96 8.40 26.63
N GLY A 352 23.07 9.56 25.98
CA GLY A 352 24.29 10.36 25.94
C GLY A 352 25.32 9.90 24.90
N GLU A 353 25.08 8.81 24.16
CA GLU A 353 26.05 8.24 23.21
C GLU A 353 25.58 8.23 21.76
N LYS A 354 26.39 8.78 20.85
CA LYS A 354 26.08 8.81 19.41
C LYS A 354 25.95 7.42 18.77
N SER A 355 26.65 6.42 19.30
CA SER A 355 26.64 5.05 18.77
C SER A 355 25.26 4.39 18.90
N ILE A 356 24.56 4.65 20.01
CA ILE A 356 23.21 4.18 20.33
C ILE A 356 22.50 5.35 21.05
N PRO A 357 21.92 6.33 20.33
CA PRO A 357 21.46 7.58 20.95
C PRO A 357 20.27 7.43 21.90
N PHE A 358 19.50 6.36 21.73
CA PHE A 358 18.35 6.02 22.55
C PHE A 358 18.39 4.54 22.92
N VAL A 359 17.66 4.16 23.96
CA VAL A 359 17.26 2.78 24.21
C VAL A 359 15.74 2.70 24.30
N GLN A 360 15.18 1.58 23.85
CA GLN A 360 13.78 1.22 24.08
C GLN A 360 13.70 0.57 25.47
N VAL A 361 12.92 1.16 26.37
CA VAL A 361 12.58 0.58 27.67
C VAL A 361 11.14 0.08 27.60
N VAL A 362 10.98 -1.24 27.62
CA VAL A 362 9.68 -1.92 27.62
C VAL A 362 9.24 -2.08 29.07
N VAL A 363 8.14 -1.46 29.45
CA VAL A 363 7.57 -1.55 30.80
C VAL A 363 6.79 -2.86 30.95
N ARG A 364 6.84 -3.54 32.09
CA ARG A 364 6.11 -4.81 32.35
C ARG A 364 4.60 -4.70 32.11
N PRO A 365 3.95 -5.78 31.62
CA PRO A 365 2.49 -5.86 31.60
C PRO A 365 1.89 -5.60 32.99
N GLY A 366 0.78 -4.88 33.04
CA GLY A 366 0.09 -4.55 34.29
C GLY A 366 0.72 -3.42 35.11
N ALA A 367 1.83 -2.82 34.66
CA ALA A 367 2.38 -1.65 35.31
C ALA A 367 1.40 -0.45 35.19
N GLU A 368 1.06 0.15 36.32
CA GLU A 368 0.17 1.31 36.36
C GLU A 368 0.86 2.54 35.75
N GLY A 369 0.20 3.18 34.79
CA GLY A 369 0.65 4.40 34.12
C GLY A 369 -0.41 4.94 33.16
N GLN A 370 -0.22 6.17 32.65
CA GLN A 370 -1.21 6.85 31.79
C GLN A 370 -1.51 6.05 30.51
N HIS A 371 -0.50 5.40 29.93
CA HIS A 371 -0.62 4.60 28.71
C HIS A 371 -1.63 3.44 28.82
N ARG A 372 -1.85 2.90 30.02
CA ARG A 372 -2.77 1.78 30.28
C ARG A 372 -4.21 2.22 30.58
N ARG A 373 -4.45 3.53 30.73
CA ARG A 373 -5.74 4.10 31.13
C ARG A 373 -6.44 4.79 29.96
N ILE A 374 -7.75 4.92 30.08
CA ILE A 374 -8.58 5.75 29.19
C ILE A 374 -9.02 6.98 29.98
N SER A 375 -8.89 8.16 29.37
CA SER A 375 -9.50 9.40 29.88
C SER A 375 -10.89 9.60 29.26
N PHE A 376 -11.86 10.05 30.05
CA PHE A 376 -13.21 10.36 29.60
C PHE A 376 -13.54 11.84 29.79
N ASP A 377 -14.50 12.36 29.03
CA ASP A 377 -15.00 13.72 29.20
C ASP A 377 -15.41 14.00 30.66
N GLY A 378 -14.90 15.11 31.22
CA GLY A 378 -15.17 15.51 32.59
C GLY A 378 -14.25 14.86 33.64
N ASP A 379 -13.36 13.94 33.26
CA ASP A 379 -12.28 13.51 34.15
C ASP A 379 -11.33 14.69 34.40
N ALA A 380 -10.89 14.86 35.65
CA ALA A 380 -9.83 15.82 35.95
C ALA A 380 -8.57 15.45 35.16
N ASN A 381 -7.91 16.44 34.55
CA ASN A 381 -6.63 16.23 33.87
C ASN A 381 -5.71 15.44 34.80
N LEU A 382 -5.34 14.22 34.38
CA LEU A 382 -4.32 13.45 35.09
C LEU A 382 -3.05 14.29 35.06
N ALA A 383 -2.50 14.61 36.24
CA ALA A 383 -1.26 15.36 36.33
C ALA A 383 -0.21 14.67 35.45
N GLU A 384 0.48 15.46 34.63
CA GLU A 384 1.62 14.97 33.86
C GLU A 384 2.71 14.57 34.86
N ASP A 385 2.94 13.26 34.98
CA ASP A 385 4.06 12.72 35.73
C ASP A 385 5.32 12.96 34.87
N GLU A 386 6.42 13.45 35.47
CA GLU A 386 7.70 13.69 34.76
C GLU A 386 8.35 12.37 34.25
N LYS A 387 7.76 11.21 34.54
CA LYS A 387 8.20 9.88 34.11
C LYS A 387 8.12 9.69 32.59
N CYS A 388 9.04 8.89 32.06
CA CYS A 388 9.03 8.44 30.68
C CYS A 388 7.99 7.32 30.51
N TRP A 389 6.72 7.68 30.44
CA TRP A 389 5.68 6.71 30.08
C TRP A 389 5.59 6.52 28.56
N PRO A 390 5.20 5.31 28.08
CA PRO A 390 4.88 5.07 26.69
C PRO A 390 3.87 6.11 26.17
N GLN A 391 4.20 6.74 25.05
CA GLN A 391 3.43 7.86 24.51
C GLN A 391 2.27 7.36 23.63
N ALA A 392 1.33 6.65 24.25
CA ALA A 392 0.08 6.19 23.64
C ALA A 392 -1.07 6.47 24.62
N ARG A 393 -1.95 7.42 24.29
CA ARG A 393 -3.07 7.84 25.15
C ARG A 393 -4.37 7.66 24.40
N LEU A 394 -5.33 7.00 25.04
CA LEU A 394 -6.68 6.84 24.51
C LEU A 394 -7.65 7.69 25.33
N HIS A 395 -8.37 8.56 24.64
CA HIS A 395 -9.50 9.29 25.19
C HIS A 395 -10.79 8.77 24.56
N ALA A 396 -11.86 8.64 25.35
CA ALA A 396 -13.15 8.14 24.89
C ALA A 396 -14.32 9.02 25.36
N ARG A 397 -15.24 9.30 24.43
CA ARG A 397 -16.50 10.01 24.69
C ARG A 397 -17.68 9.16 24.22
N PRO A 398 -18.74 8.96 25.03
CA PRO A 398 -19.92 8.25 24.57
C PRO A 398 -20.70 9.09 23.54
N GLU A 399 -21.20 8.43 22.49
CA GLU A 399 -21.98 9.03 21.41
C GLU A 399 -23.27 8.21 21.19
N GLY A 400 -24.15 8.19 22.19
CA GLY A 400 -25.37 7.36 22.19
C GLY A 400 -25.15 5.97 22.80
N ASP A 401 -26.14 5.09 22.65
CA ASP A 401 -26.27 3.88 23.49
C ASP A 401 -25.26 2.76 23.19
N LYS A 402 -24.51 2.82 22.07
CA LYS A 402 -23.62 1.74 21.61
C LYS A 402 -22.40 2.22 20.81
N THR A 403 -22.09 3.51 20.94
CA THR A 403 -21.07 4.14 20.11
C THR A 403 -20.15 4.99 20.98
N TRP A 404 -18.86 4.89 20.70
CA TRP A 404 -17.81 5.67 21.36
C TRP A 404 -17.05 6.47 20.32
N LEU A 405 -16.84 7.75 20.58
CA LEU A 405 -15.86 8.55 19.87
C LEU A 405 -14.52 8.42 20.61
N LEU A 406 -13.54 7.83 19.94
CA LEU A 406 -12.20 7.58 20.44
C LEU A 406 -11.22 8.59 19.83
N ARG A 407 -10.34 9.13 20.65
CA ARG A 407 -9.18 9.92 20.25
C ARG A 407 -7.93 9.20 20.74
N LEU A 408 -7.13 8.69 19.81
CA LEU A 408 -5.84 8.05 20.10
C LEU A 408 -4.70 9.03 19.79
N SER A 409 -4.03 9.51 20.83
CA SER A 409 -2.79 10.28 20.71
C SER A 409 -1.60 9.33 20.86
N ILE A 410 -0.84 9.10 19.80
CA ILE A 410 0.24 8.10 19.81
C ILE A 410 1.49 8.63 19.11
N HIS A 411 2.67 8.44 19.72
CA HIS A 411 3.93 8.91 19.15
C HIS A 411 4.39 8.00 18.01
N HIS A 412 4.88 8.59 16.92
CA HIS A 412 5.23 7.87 15.69
C HIS A 412 6.38 6.87 15.87
N SER A 413 7.15 6.97 16.96
CA SER A 413 8.12 5.93 17.35
C SER A 413 7.50 4.58 17.68
N LEU A 414 6.19 4.53 17.96
CA LEU A 414 5.46 3.33 18.38
C LEU A 414 4.63 2.70 17.26
N TYR A 415 4.46 3.38 16.12
CA TYR A 415 3.63 2.89 15.04
C TYR A 415 4.11 3.31 13.65
N ASP A 416 3.62 2.62 12.61
CA ASP A 416 3.71 3.04 11.23
C ASP A 416 2.40 2.76 10.47
N GLY A 417 2.41 2.96 9.15
CA GLY A 417 1.24 2.77 8.29
C GLY A 417 0.69 1.34 8.24
N PHE A 418 1.47 0.33 8.69
CA PHE A 418 1.02 -1.06 8.77
C PHE A 418 0.64 -1.45 10.20
N SER A 419 1.41 -0.99 11.19
CA SER A 419 1.20 -1.43 12.57
C SER A 419 0.01 -0.80 13.25
N LEU A 420 -0.31 0.47 12.97
CA LEU A 420 -1.46 1.13 13.57
C LEU A 420 -2.80 0.44 13.20
N PRO A 421 -3.09 0.15 11.92
CA PRO A 421 -4.28 -0.64 11.57
C PRO A 421 -4.35 -2.00 12.26
N SER A 422 -3.21 -2.69 12.40
CA SER A 422 -3.13 -3.98 13.09
C SER A 422 -3.47 -3.87 14.57
N LEU A 423 -2.90 -2.87 15.27
CA LEU A 423 -3.20 -2.56 16.67
C LEU A 423 -4.68 -2.24 16.88
N LEU A 424 -5.26 -1.42 16.01
CA LEU A 424 -6.69 -1.08 16.06
C LEU A 424 -7.60 -2.28 15.75
N GLY A 425 -7.18 -3.16 14.85
CA GLY A 425 -7.88 -4.42 14.57
C GLY A 425 -7.87 -5.38 15.76
N LYS A 426 -6.76 -5.42 16.51
CA LYS A 426 -6.68 -6.15 17.79
C LYS A 426 -7.59 -5.51 18.84
N LEU A 427 -7.57 -4.18 19.01
CA LEU A 427 -8.52 -3.49 19.92
C LEU A 427 -9.96 -3.86 19.61
N LEU A 428 -10.35 -3.79 18.33
CA LEU A 428 -11.70 -4.14 17.88
C LEU A 428 -12.07 -5.59 18.23
N SER A 429 -11.14 -6.51 18.01
CA SER A 429 -11.33 -7.93 18.31
C SER A 429 -11.50 -8.19 19.82
N ILE A 430 -10.75 -7.49 20.67
CA ILE A 430 -10.86 -7.58 22.13
C ILE A 430 -12.20 -7.02 22.60
N THR A 431 -12.64 -5.88 22.03
CA THR A 431 -13.95 -5.30 22.37
C THR A 431 -15.12 -6.18 21.94
N GLU A 432 -15.01 -6.90 20.82
CA GLU A 432 -16.06 -7.83 20.36
C GLU A 432 -16.07 -9.12 21.19
N ALA A 433 -14.91 -9.75 21.39
CA ALA A 433 -14.80 -11.04 22.06
C ALA A 433 -14.88 -10.95 23.60
N GLN A 434 -14.64 -9.76 24.17
CA GLN A 434 -14.53 -9.53 25.61
C GLN A 434 -13.53 -10.48 26.29
N SER A 435 -12.44 -10.80 25.59
CA SER A 435 -11.40 -11.70 26.04
C SER A 435 -10.01 -11.06 25.94
N SER A 436 -9.15 -11.36 26.91
CA SER A 436 -7.77 -10.90 26.88
C SER A 436 -7.00 -11.68 25.81
N PRO A 437 -6.28 -10.99 24.90
CA PRO A 437 -5.44 -11.66 23.92
C PRO A 437 -4.24 -12.30 24.63
N ALA A 438 -3.64 -13.32 24.00
CA ALA A 438 -2.37 -13.85 24.47
C ALA A 438 -1.29 -12.76 24.39
N GLN A 439 -0.41 -12.70 25.40
CA GLN A 439 0.70 -11.76 25.39
C GLN A 439 1.64 -12.08 24.22
N LEU A 440 2.02 -11.03 23.50
CA LEU A 440 2.93 -11.20 22.38
C LEU A 440 4.34 -11.50 22.85
N LYS A 441 4.89 -12.56 22.27
CA LYS A 441 6.26 -13.02 22.45
C LYS A 441 7.24 -12.06 21.76
N MET A 442 8.28 -11.63 22.47
CA MET A 442 9.24 -10.62 22.00
C MET A 442 10.47 -11.21 21.29
N GLU A 443 10.63 -12.53 21.23
CA GLU A 443 11.86 -13.18 20.77
C GLU A 443 12.20 -12.82 19.32
N ALA A 444 11.19 -12.77 18.45
CA ALA A 444 11.36 -12.36 17.06
C ALA A 444 11.75 -10.87 16.98
N TRP A 445 11.11 -10.02 17.78
CA TRP A 445 11.41 -8.58 17.85
C TRP A 445 12.83 -8.30 18.35
N LYS A 446 13.26 -9.00 19.41
CA LYS A 446 14.62 -8.94 19.93
C LYS A 446 15.64 -9.37 18.87
N SER A 447 15.41 -10.54 18.25
CA SER A 447 16.29 -11.06 17.20
C SER A 447 16.44 -10.06 16.06
N PHE A 448 15.33 -9.48 15.60
CA PHE A 448 15.33 -8.44 14.58
C PHE A 448 16.15 -7.23 15.00
N LEU A 449 15.86 -6.63 16.16
CA LEU A 449 16.59 -5.45 16.64
C LEU A 449 18.09 -5.71 16.84
N PHE A 450 18.46 -6.86 17.40
CA PHE A 450 19.85 -7.22 17.68
C PHE A 450 20.64 -7.42 16.40
N SER A 451 20.01 -7.97 15.38
CA SER A 451 20.64 -8.14 14.08
C SER A 451 20.95 -6.81 13.37
N LEU A 452 20.22 -5.73 13.68
CA LEU A 452 20.56 -4.39 13.17
C LEU A 452 21.81 -3.82 13.85
N GLN A 453 22.20 -4.37 15.00
CA GLN A 453 23.36 -3.92 15.77
C GLN A 453 24.64 -4.69 15.46
N ASP A 454 24.55 -5.74 14.63
CA ASP A 454 25.68 -6.54 14.19
C ASP A 454 26.74 -5.70 13.43
N ASP A 455 28.01 -5.88 13.79
CA ASP A 455 29.12 -5.07 13.27
C ASP A 455 29.33 -5.28 11.77
N ASP A 456 29.14 -6.49 11.26
CA ASP A 456 29.23 -6.77 9.82
C ASP A 456 28.10 -6.06 9.06
N THR A 457 26.90 -6.05 9.63
CA THR A 457 25.74 -5.34 9.07
C THR A 457 25.95 -3.84 9.06
N LYS A 458 26.41 -3.25 10.17
CA LYS A 458 26.78 -1.83 10.25
C LYS A 458 27.91 -1.48 9.28
N GLY A 459 28.94 -2.31 9.21
CA GLY A 459 30.08 -2.15 8.30
C GLY A 459 29.66 -2.15 6.82
N ARG A 460 28.81 -3.09 6.41
CA ARG A 460 28.24 -3.15 5.06
C ARG A 460 27.40 -1.92 4.73
N ASN A 461 26.54 -1.49 5.66
CA ASN A 461 25.74 -0.28 5.49
C ASN A 461 26.62 0.95 5.33
N ARG A 462 27.62 1.13 6.20
CA ARG A 462 28.58 2.24 6.12
C ARG A 462 29.30 2.29 4.78
N ALA A 463 29.83 1.15 4.32
CA ALA A 463 30.50 1.06 3.03
C ALA A 463 29.58 1.43 1.86
N PHE A 464 28.34 0.93 1.88
CA PHE A 464 27.34 1.25 0.86
C PHE A 464 27.01 2.74 0.83
N TRP A 465 26.58 3.33 1.96
CA TRP A 465 26.13 4.72 2.01
C TRP A 465 27.25 5.71 1.69
N THR A 466 28.47 5.45 2.16
CA THR A 466 29.66 6.25 1.83
C THR A 466 29.89 6.28 0.31
N LYS A 467 29.77 5.12 -0.35
CA LYS A 467 29.92 5.00 -1.80
C LYS A 467 28.75 5.63 -2.57
N TYR A 468 27.51 5.31 -2.18
CA TYR A 468 26.29 5.75 -2.85
C TYR A 468 26.14 7.28 -2.87
N LEU A 469 26.49 7.93 -1.76
CA LEU A 469 26.41 9.40 -1.62
C LEU A 469 27.72 10.12 -1.97
N THR A 470 28.72 9.43 -2.53
CA THR A 470 29.98 10.08 -2.91
C THR A 470 29.74 11.21 -3.92
N GLY A 471 30.19 12.42 -3.59
CA GLY A 471 30.04 13.60 -4.45
C GLY A 471 28.65 14.22 -4.43
N ALA A 472 27.71 13.67 -3.64
CA ALA A 472 26.46 14.36 -3.34
C ALA A 472 26.76 15.63 -2.54
N ARG A 473 25.99 16.69 -2.81
CA ARG A 473 26.03 17.91 -2.01
C ARG A 473 24.81 17.94 -1.10
N PRO A 474 24.89 18.59 0.08
CA PRO A 474 23.73 18.86 0.91
C PRO A 474 22.59 19.47 0.08
N GLY A 475 21.35 19.13 0.44
CA GLY A 475 20.15 19.54 -0.29
C GLY A 475 20.05 21.06 -0.48
N PRO A 476 19.33 21.52 -1.52
CA PRO A 476 19.30 22.93 -1.91
C PRO A 476 18.47 23.85 -0.98
N MET A 477 18.09 23.44 0.23
CA MET A 477 17.13 24.21 1.06
C MET A 477 17.74 25.16 2.09
N GLU A 478 19.05 25.42 2.07
CA GLU A 478 19.68 26.47 2.91
C GLU A 478 19.08 27.89 2.68
N ILE A 479 18.34 28.13 1.60
CA ILE A 479 17.88 29.48 1.20
C ILE A 479 16.57 29.93 1.86
N LEU A 480 15.81 29.02 2.48
CA LEU A 480 14.58 29.40 3.17
C LEU A 480 14.78 29.68 4.67
N ALA A 481 15.97 29.42 5.22
CA ALA A 481 16.25 29.59 6.64
C ALA A 481 16.49 31.06 7.05
N ASP A 482 16.94 31.92 6.13
CA ASP A 482 17.13 33.35 6.40
C ASP A 482 15.78 34.09 6.47
N GLY A 483 15.23 34.17 7.69
CA GLY A 483 14.12 35.08 8.01
C GLY A 483 12.83 34.43 8.50
N ILE A 484 12.76 33.10 8.62
CA ILE A 484 11.59 32.45 9.22
C ILE A 484 11.78 32.40 10.75
N GLY A 485 11.40 33.48 11.44
CA GLY A 485 11.12 33.41 12.88
C GLY A 485 10.11 32.31 13.17
N GLN A 486 10.26 31.62 14.32
CA GLN A 486 9.38 30.55 14.86
C GLN A 486 8.40 29.96 13.82
N ALA A 487 8.89 29.10 12.93
CA ALA A 487 8.12 28.64 11.78
C ALA A 487 6.82 27.94 12.20
N ASP A 488 5.68 28.52 11.79
CA ASP A 488 4.38 27.86 11.83
C ASP A 488 4.35 26.67 10.86
N ARG A 489 3.75 25.55 11.28
CA ARG A 489 3.58 24.38 10.41
C ARG A 489 2.51 24.67 9.36
N VAL A 490 2.94 24.90 8.11
CA VAL A 490 2.03 25.00 6.97
C VAL A 490 1.79 23.62 6.37
N SER A 491 0.52 23.25 6.18
CA SER A 491 0.12 22.01 5.51
C SER A 491 -0.78 22.33 4.33
N PHE A 492 -0.46 21.75 3.17
CA PHE A 492 -1.24 21.91 1.95
C PHE A 492 -1.68 20.55 1.41
N LEU A 493 -2.99 20.34 1.30
CA LEU A 493 -3.58 19.13 0.74
C LEU A 493 -4.33 19.45 -0.55
N LYS A 494 -3.87 18.89 -1.67
CA LYS A 494 -4.56 18.93 -2.96
C LYS A 494 -5.04 17.54 -3.35
N ARG A 495 -6.33 17.28 -3.12
CA ARG A 495 -6.98 16.05 -3.59
C ARG A 495 -7.06 16.07 -5.12
N SER A 496 -6.81 14.91 -5.73
CA SER A 496 -6.81 14.75 -7.19
C SER A 496 -5.87 15.72 -7.91
N ALA A 497 -4.68 15.96 -7.34
CA ALA A 497 -3.66 16.82 -7.93
C ALA A 497 -3.20 16.34 -9.31
N VAL A 498 -3.23 15.02 -9.54
CA VAL A 498 -2.97 14.36 -10.83
C VAL A 498 -4.25 13.65 -11.26
N GLN A 499 -4.72 13.93 -12.48
CA GLN A 499 -5.87 13.26 -13.10
C GLN A 499 -5.40 12.01 -13.86
N GLU A 500 -6.32 11.09 -14.17
CA GLU A 500 -6.03 9.89 -14.98
C GLU A 500 -4.87 9.01 -14.46
N VAL A 501 -4.68 8.91 -13.13
CA VAL A 501 -3.58 8.12 -12.51
C VAL A 501 -3.51 6.68 -13.04
N ARG A 502 -4.65 6.06 -13.37
CA ARG A 502 -4.71 4.73 -13.98
C ARG A 502 -4.00 4.66 -15.34
N ARG A 503 -4.17 5.69 -16.18
CA ARG A 503 -3.49 5.77 -17.47
C ARG A 503 -1.99 5.95 -17.27
N LEU A 504 -1.61 6.80 -16.31
CA LEU A 504 -0.20 6.99 -15.94
C LEU A 504 0.43 5.67 -15.45
N GLN A 505 -0.27 4.93 -14.58
CA GLN A 505 0.17 3.62 -14.11
C GLN A 505 0.31 2.63 -15.27
N ALA A 506 -0.64 2.58 -16.20
CA ALA A 506 -0.55 1.71 -17.38
C ALA A 506 0.68 2.06 -18.26
N SER A 507 0.96 3.34 -18.48
CA SER A 507 2.16 3.79 -19.20
C SER A 507 3.45 3.42 -18.46
N CYS A 508 3.45 3.53 -17.13
CA CYS A 508 4.58 3.10 -16.29
C CYS A 508 4.83 1.58 -16.42
N SER A 509 3.77 0.77 -16.32
CA SER A 509 3.83 -0.69 -16.50
C SER A 509 4.38 -1.08 -17.89
N GLN A 510 3.89 -0.42 -18.95
CA GLN A 510 4.40 -0.63 -20.32
C GLN A 510 5.88 -0.27 -20.45
N ALA A 511 6.34 0.76 -19.73
CA ALA A 511 7.74 1.18 -19.72
C ALA A 511 8.63 0.34 -18.77
N GLY A 512 8.05 -0.57 -17.99
CA GLY A 512 8.75 -1.39 -16.98
C GLY A 512 9.18 -0.61 -15.73
N VAL A 513 8.52 0.51 -15.44
CA VAL A 513 8.85 1.41 -14.34
C VAL A 513 7.69 1.47 -13.35
N GLY A 514 7.98 1.50 -12.06
CA GLY A 514 7.00 1.70 -11.00
C GLY A 514 6.59 3.17 -10.90
N LEU A 515 5.29 3.42 -10.67
CA LEU A 515 4.77 4.78 -10.45
C LEU A 515 5.53 5.57 -9.35
N PRO A 516 5.96 4.99 -8.22
CA PRO A 516 6.77 5.70 -7.22
C PRO A 516 8.10 6.23 -7.80
N ALA A 517 8.78 5.44 -8.63
CA ALA A 517 10.06 5.84 -9.21
C ALA A 517 9.90 7.01 -10.19
N LEU A 518 8.83 6.99 -11.00
CA LEU A 518 8.47 8.13 -11.85
C LEU A 518 8.16 9.39 -11.03
N PHE A 519 7.41 9.25 -9.93
CA PHE A 519 7.08 10.36 -9.05
C PHE A 519 8.32 10.99 -8.41
N PHE A 520 9.25 10.18 -7.90
CA PHE A 520 10.53 10.66 -7.35
C PHE A 520 11.39 11.33 -8.41
N ALA A 521 11.48 10.77 -9.62
CA ALA A 521 12.20 11.39 -10.73
C ALA A 521 11.61 12.76 -11.14
N ALA A 522 10.28 12.86 -11.21
CA ALA A 522 9.59 14.12 -11.51
C ALA A 522 9.79 15.17 -10.39
N THR A 523 9.79 14.72 -9.15
CA THR A 523 10.05 15.58 -7.98
C THR A 523 11.49 16.10 -8.01
N ALA A 524 12.48 15.24 -8.26
CA ALA A 524 13.87 15.64 -8.42
C ALA A 524 14.06 16.69 -9.52
N LYS A 525 13.49 16.47 -10.71
CA LYS A 525 13.53 17.46 -11.81
C LYS A 525 12.87 18.80 -11.45
N THR A 526 11.87 18.78 -10.56
CA THR A 526 11.22 20.00 -10.08
C THR A 526 12.09 20.73 -9.07
N LEU A 527 12.64 20.02 -8.09
CA LEU A 527 13.55 20.57 -7.08
C LEU A 527 14.82 21.16 -7.70
N GLN A 528 15.35 20.55 -8.78
CA GLN A 528 16.51 21.09 -9.51
C GLN A 528 16.27 22.50 -10.08
N LYS A 529 15.01 22.83 -10.41
CA LYS A 529 14.64 24.14 -10.98
C LYS A 529 14.41 25.23 -9.94
N LEU A 530 14.34 24.88 -8.65
CA LEU A 530 14.23 25.89 -7.60
C LEU A 530 15.51 26.72 -7.54
N PRO A 531 15.42 28.05 -7.29
CA PRO A 531 16.59 28.89 -7.16
C PRO A 531 17.45 28.36 -6.01
N SER A 532 18.60 27.77 -6.32
CA SER A 532 19.61 27.47 -5.31
C SER A 532 20.54 28.69 -5.23
N GLY A 533 20.52 29.42 -4.11
CA GLY A 533 21.34 30.60 -3.81
C GLY A 533 22.85 30.40 -3.91
N LEU A 534 23.30 29.18 -4.22
CA LEU A 534 24.64 28.89 -4.72
C LEU A 534 24.72 29.26 -6.22
N SER A 535 24.82 30.57 -6.45
CA SER A 535 25.34 31.15 -7.69
C SER A 535 26.76 30.64 -7.92
N GLY A 536 27.01 29.92 -9.02
CA GLY A 536 28.39 29.80 -9.54
C GLY A 536 28.88 28.50 -10.17
N SER A 537 28.15 27.37 -10.19
CA SER A 537 28.65 26.15 -10.88
C SER A 537 27.63 25.52 -11.82
N ALA A 538 27.97 25.57 -13.12
CA ALA A 538 27.20 25.11 -14.26
C ALA A 538 27.34 23.60 -14.52
N GLU A 539 26.93 22.77 -13.58
CA GLU A 539 26.75 21.33 -13.82
C GLU A 539 25.40 20.84 -13.26
N PRO A 540 24.82 19.77 -13.85
CA PRO A 540 23.62 19.17 -13.32
C PRO A 540 23.85 18.71 -11.89
N LYS A 541 23.21 19.38 -10.94
CA LYS A 541 23.27 19.03 -9.52
C LYS A 541 22.39 17.80 -9.32
N ASP A 542 23.00 16.69 -8.93
CA ASP A 542 22.27 15.58 -8.32
C ASP A 542 21.39 16.12 -7.19
N VAL A 543 20.18 15.60 -7.07
CA VAL A 543 19.26 15.98 -5.99
C VAL A 543 19.22 14.86 -4.98
N VAL A 544 19.39 15.17 -3.70
CA VAL A 544 19.23 14.22 -2.60
C VAL A 544 18.07 14.65 -1.73
N PHE A 545 17.15 13.73 -1.45
CA PHE A 545 16.08 13.91 -0.46
C PHE A 545 15.84 12.60 0.28
N GLY A 546 15.24 12.69 1.46
CA GLY A 546 14.83 11.53 2.23
C GLY A 546 13.56 10.89 1.70
N ILE A 547 13.49 9.57 1.75
CA ILE A 547 12.29 8.79 1.47
C ILE A 547 11.91 7.94 2.69
N TYR A 548 10.61 7.64 2.79
CA TYR A 548 10.10 6.70 3.78
C TYR A 548 10.18 5.29 3.18
N TYR A 549 10.79 4.37 3.92
CA TYR A 549 11.03 3.01 3.46
C TYR A 549 10.56 2.00 4.52
N ALA A 550 9.64 1.11 4.17
CA ALA A 550 9.16 0.09 5.09
C ALA A 550 10.06 -1.15 5.05
N ASN A 551 10.76 -1.46 6.14
CA ASN A 551 11.63 -2.65 6.26
C ASN A 551 10.85 -3.94 6.52
N ARG A 552 9.57 -4.01 6.12
CA ARG A 552 8.71 -5.18 6.34
C ARG A 552 9.25 -6.45 5.67
N SER A 553 9.94 -6.29 4.53
CA SER A 553 10.64 -7.36 3.81
C SER A 553 11.81 -7.96 4.60
N LEU A 554 12.38 -7.20 5.54
CA LEU A 554 13.41 -7.67 6.46
C LEU A 554 12.78 -8.29 7.72
N ALA A 555 11.50 -8.05 7.96
CA ALA A 555 10.78 -8.37 9.18
C ALA A 555 9.67 -9.42 8.93
N GLU A 556 9.88 -10.37 8.02
CA GLU A 556 8.82 -11.28 7.53
C GLU A 556 8.21 -12.17 8.63
N ASP A 557 8.97 -12.46 9.69
CA ASP A 557 8.54 -13.24 10.86
C ASP A 557 8.02 -12.36 12.02
N LEU A 558 8.04 -11.03 11.87
CA LEU A 558 7.54 -10.10 12.89
C LEU A 558 6.04 -9.90 12.76
N GLU A 559 5.39 -9.77 13.92
CA GLU A 559 3.98 -9.43 14.02
C GLU A 559 3.70 -8.05 13.45
N ASP A 560 2.54 -7.92 12.80
CA ASP A 560 2.13 -6.69 12.10
C ASP A 560 2.06 -5.47 13.01
N THR A 561 1.96 -5.66 14.33
CA THR A 561 1.92 -4.58 15.31
C THR A 561 3.25 -3.90 15.60
N TYR A 562 4.39 -4.46 15.16
CA TYR A 562 5.68 -3.76 15.28
C TYR A 562 5.93 -2.81 14.09
N PRO A 563 6.37 -1.56 14.34
CA PRO A 563 6.77 -0.64 13.29
C PRO A 563 8.07 -1.10 12.63
N THR A 564 8.18 -0.91 11.32
CA THR A 564 9.35 -1.25 10.50
C THR A 564 9.76 -0.12 9.56
N LEU A 565 9.05 1.01 9.60
CA LEU A 565 9.41 2.22 8.86
C LEU A 565 10.84 2.66 9.18
N ASN A 566 11.58 3.08 8.15
CA ASN A 566 12.81 3.84 8.25
C ASN A 566 12.84 5.01 7.26
N LEU A 567 13.74 5.98 7.53
CA LEU A 567 14.00 7.11 6.64
C LEU A 567 15.41 6.99 6.10
N VAL A 568 15.54 7.05 4.78
CA VAL A 568 16.82 6.86 4.08
C VAL A 568 16.95 7.86 2.94
N PRO A 569 18.17 8.30 2.60
CA PRO A 569 18.37 9.21 1.48
C PRO A 569 18.23 8.49 0.14
N LEU A 570 17.65 9.19 -0.83
CA LEU A 570 17.61 8.83 -2.24
C LEU A 570 18.35 9.91 -3.02
N ARG A 571 19.41 9.50 -3.73
CA ARG A 571 20.14 10.36 -4.65
C ARG A 571 19.57 10.18 -6.04
N VAL A 572 19.18 11.27 -6.68
CA VAL A 572 18.65 11.27 -8.05
C VAL A 572 19.59 12.04 -8.96
N SER A 573 20.27 11.31 -9.83
CA SER A 573 21.16 11.90 -10.83
C SER A 573 20.39 12.38 -12.05
N LEU A 574 20.50 13.69 -12.29
CA LEU A 574 19.76 14.40 -13.35
C LEU A 574 20.76 14.82 -14.42
N GLY A 575 21.18 13.88 -15.28
CA GLY A 575 22.06 14.20 -16.41
C GLY A 575 21.47 15.31 -17.31
N PRO A 576 22.32 16.11 -17.99
CA PRO A 576 21.91 17.33 -18.68
C PRO A 576 20.83 17.11 -19.76
N ASP A 577 20.75 15.91 -20.33
CA ASP A 577 19.77 15.51 -21.36
C ASP A 577 18.97 14.24 -20.97
N ALA A 578 19.01 13.83 -19.70
CA ALA A 578 18.37 12.58 -19.28
C ALA A 578 16.84 12.68 -19.42
N ASP A 579 16.25 11.80 -20.24
CA ASP A 579 14.80 11.67 -20.32
C ASP A 579 14.21 11.27 -18.95
N LEU A 580 12.99 11.73 -18.66
CA LEU A 580 12.33 11.46 -17.38
C LEU A 580 12.17 9.95 -17.12
N LEU A 581 11.89 9.14 -18.14
CA LEU A 581 11.78 7.69 -17.96
C LEU A 581 13.13 7.05 -17.65
N GLN A 582 14.23 7.57 -18.21
CA GLN A 582 15.57 7.09 -17.90
C GLN A 582 15.94 7.40 -16.45
N VAL A 583 15.67 8.62 -15.98
CA VAL A 583 15.84 8.99 -14.57
C VAL A 583 14.98 8.09 -13.67
N ALA A 584 13.72 7.84 -14.04
CA ALA A 584 12.84 6.97 -13.27
C ALA A 584 13.33 5.51 -13.20
N ARG A 585 13.95 4.99 -14.26
CA ARG A 585 14.61 3.66 -14.24
C ARG A 585 15.78 3.64 -13.27
N SER A 586 16.66 4.64 -13.32
CA SER A 586 17.77 4.75 -12.37
C SER A 586 17.27 4.89 -10.92
N VAL A 587 16.21 5.66 -10.68
CA VAL A 587 15.59 5.73 -9.36
C VAL A 587 15.05 4.36 -8.92
N GLN A 588 14.43 3.60 -9.83
CA GLN A 588 13.95 2.25 -9.50
C GLN A 588 15.10 1.32 -9.12
N GLU A 589 16.21 1.36 -9.86
CA GLU A 589 17.44 0.62 -9.54
C GLU A 589 18.00 1.02 -8.16
N ASP A 590 18.03 2.32 -7.85
CA ASP A 590 18.49 2.82 -6.56
C ASP A 590 17.60 2.37 -5.40
N LEU A 591 16.28 2.37 -5.57
CA LEU A 591 15.35 1.82 -4.57
C LEU A 591 15.62 0.34 -4.28
N HIS A 592 16.09 -0.44 -5.27
CA HIS A 592 16.52 -1.82 -5.07
C HIS A 592 17.85 -1.93 -4.33
N LEU A 593 18.82 -1.07 -4.64
CA LEU A 593 20.10 -1.04 -3.95
C LEU A 593 19.93 -0.67 -2.47
N ILE A 594 19.13 0.36 -2.21
CA ILE A 594 18.82 0.85 -0.85
C ILE A 594 18.11 -0.23 -0.02
N ALA A 595 17.29 -1.09 -0.64
CA ALA A 595 16.53 -2.13 0.06
C ALA A 595 17.38 -3.08 0.94
N SER A 596 18.65 -3.30 0.59
CA SER A 596 19.57 -4.16 1.36
C SER A 596 20.38 -3.39 2.41
N HIS A 597 20.25 -2.07 2.46
CA HIS A 597 21.03 -1.16 3.30
C HIS A 597 20.16 -0.14 4.04
N SER A 598 18.85 -0.40 4.13
CA SER A 598 17.82 0.49 4.65
C SER A 598 17.66 0.45 6.18
N THR A 599 18.60 -0.16 6.90
CA THR A 599 18.59 -0.28 8.38
C THR A 599 19.52 0.72 9.07
N VAL A 600 19.82 1.84 8.41
CA VAL A 600 20.72 2.90 8.88
C VAL A 600 19.96 4.08 9.50
N GLY A 601 20.58 4.80 10.43
CA GLY A 601 20.16 6.10 10.89
C GLY A 601 20.65 7.26 10.03
N LEU A 602 19.82 8.28 9.85
CA LEU A 602 20.23 9.50 9.13
C LEU A 602 21.40 10.23 9.82
N TRP A 603 21.51 10.15 11.15
CA TRP A 603 22.67 10.69 11.89
C TRP A 603 23.96 9.91 11.55
N GLU A 604 23.87 8.60 11.36
CA GLU A 604 25.01 7.78 10.95
C GLU A 604 25.43 8.13 9.52
N VAL A 605 24.46 8.26 8.60
CA VAL A 605 24.74 8.65 7.22
C VAL A 605 25.41 10.02 7.19
N ARG A 606 24.93 10.99 7.97
CA ARG A 606 25.58 12.29 8.10
C ARG A 606 27.01 12.15 8.61
N ASP A 607 27.24 11.41 9.69
CA ASP A 607 28.58 11.24 10.27
C ASP A 607 29.55 10.56 9.29
N TRP A 608 29.06 9.66 8.43
CA TRP A 608 29.90 8.96 7.44
C TRP A 608 30.17 9.76 6.17
N THR A 609 29.23 10.61 5.76
CA THR A 609 29.23 11.21 4.41
C THR A 609 29.23 12.73 4.39
N GLY A 610 28.89 13.37 5.51
CA GLY A 610 28.63 14.81 5.60
C GLY A 610 27.32 15.26 4.95
N VAL A 611 26.51 14.34 4.39
CA VAL A 611 25.24 14.68 3.75
C VAL A 611 24.14 14.79 4.80
N GLU A 612 23.51 15.97 4.84
CA GLU A 612 22.32 16.23 5.66
C GLU A 612 21.06 16.19 4.81
N ILE A 613 19.97 15.67 5.40
CA ILE A 613 18.67 15.53 4.75
C ILE A 613 17.67 16.45 5.43
N ASP A 614 17.25 17.47 4.71
CA ASP A 614 16.32 18.52 5.13
C ASP A 614 14.96 18.45 4.41
N CYS A 615 14.88 17.68 3.32
CA CYS A 615 13.70 17.48 2.50
C CYS A 615 13.30 16.01 2.50
N PHE A 616 12.01 15.73 2.71
CA PHE A 616 11.46 14.39 2.58
C PHE A 616 10.37 14.33 1.52
N VAL A 617 10.47 13.35 0.63
CA VAL A 617 9.47 13.05 -0.40
C VAL A 617 8.95 11.65 -0.15
N ASN A 618 7.65 11.51 0.08
CA ASN A 618 7.04 10.22 0.37
C ASN A 618 5.98 9.87 -0.69
N PHE A 619 5.89 8.59 -1.03
CA PHE A 619 4.86 8.03 -1.90
C PHE A 619 4.12 6.94 -1.13
N LEU A 620 2.83 7.16 -0.89
CA LEU A 620 1.96 6.20 -0.19
C LEU A 620 0.97 5.61 -1.17
N HIS A 621 0.98 4.28 -1.32
CA HIS A 621 -0.10 3.56 -1.99
C HIS A 621 -1.15 3.17 -0.94
N LEU A 622 -2.17 4.01 -0.80
CA LEU A 622 -3.35 3.68 0.00
C LEU A 622 -4.21 2.77 -0.89
N GLY A 623 -4.31 1.48 -0.55
CA GLY A 623 -5.15 0.55 -1.29
C GLY A 623 -6.63 1.00 -1.34
N ASP A 624 -7.42 0.37 -2.21
CA ASP A 624 -8.87 0.65 -2.35
C ASP A 624 -9.70 0.41 -1.06
N GLU A 625 -9.09 -0.09 0.02
CA GLU A 625 -9.63 -0.15 1.40
C GLU A 625 -9.80 1.23 2.08
N SER A 626 -9.79 2.31 1.30
CA SER A 626 -9.97 3.71 1.70
C SER A 626 -11.28 4.06 2.46
N THR A 627 -12.10 3.09 2.84
CA THR A 627 -13.08 3.36 3.92
C THR A 627 -12.43 3.42 5.30
N GLY A 628 -11.17 2.94 5.45
CA GLY A 628 -10.41 2.91 6.70
C GLY A 628 -11.12 2.22 7.86
N THR A 629 -12.24 1.57 7.56
CA THR A 629 -13.22 1.10 8.52
C THR A 629 -12.92 -0.36 8.82
N LEU A 630 -12.51 -0.65 10.04
CA LEU A 630 -12.27 -2.00 10.51
C LEU A 630 -13.62 -2.63 10.95
N LYS A 631 -13.84 -3.89 10.62
CA LYS A 631 -15.04 -4.65 11.00
C LYS A 631 -14.66 -6.01 11.56
N ARG A 632 -15.27 -6.40 12.67
CA ARG A 632 -15.13 -7.74 13.27
C ARG A 632 -16.46 -8.12 13.91
N GLY A 633 -17.15 -9.11 13.34
CA GLY A 633 -18.49 -9.48 13.82
C GLY A 633 -19.45 -8.29 13.73
N HIS A 634 -19.97 -7.87 14.88
CA HIS A 634 -20.85 -6.71 15.02
C HIS A 634 -20.10 -5.41 15.30
N ALA A 635 -18.87 -5.48 15.80
CA ALA A 635 -18.05 -4.31 16.05
C ALA A 635 -17.50 -3.67 14.77
N LYS A 636 -17.52 -2.33 14.75
CA LYS A 636 -17.00 -1.51 13.64
C LYS A 636 -16.22 -0.33 14.19
N LEU A 637 -15.04 -0.06 13.63
CA LEU A 637 -14.23 1.12 13.93
C LEU A 637 -14.08 1.96 12.67
N GLU A 638 -14.63 3.17 12.66
CA GLU A 638 -14.62 4.09 11.51
C GLU A 638 -13.72 5.29 11.77
N PRO A 639 -12.82 5.68 10.85
CA PRO A 639 -12.05 6.90 11.00
C PRO A 639 -12.95 8.13 10.84
N VAL A 640 -12.73 9.14 11.68
CA VAL A 640 -13.46 10.41 11.62
C VAL A 640 -12.57 11.46 10.96
N SER A 641 -13.11 12.13 9.93
CA SER A 641 -12.35 13.05 9.08
C SER A 641 -12.35 14.49 9.57
N ASP A 642 -13.33 14.86 10.41
CA ASP A 642 -13.50 16.22 10.90
C ASP A 642 -12.97 16.32 12.34
N VAL A 643 -11.90 17.10 12.51
CA VAL A 643 -11.26 17.33 13.82
C VAL A 643 -12.13 18.21 14.72
N ASN A 644 -13.11 18.93 14.15
CA ASN A 644 -14.03 19.79 14.91
C ASN A 644 -15.12 19.01 15.66
N GLU A 645 -15.29 17.71 15.41
CA GLU A 645 -16.25 16.86 16.16
C GLU A 645 -15.81 16.60 17.62
N PHE A 646 -14.59 16.99 17.98
CA PHE A 646 -14.09 17.01 19.36
C PHE A 646 -14.04 18.46 19.87
N GLU A 647 -15.15 18.95 20.45
CA GLU A 647 -15.16 20.21 21.21
C GLU A 647 -14.51 19.99 22.59
N SER A 648 -13.20 19.79 22.62
CA SER A 648 -12.38 19.99 23.81
C SER A 648 -11.00 20.43 23.34
N PRO A 649 -10.33 21.34 24.07
CA PRO A 649 -9.13 21.98 23.58
C PRO A 649 -8.17 20.88 23.15
N VAL A 650 -7.72 21.01 21.90
CA VAL A 650 -6.49 20.36 21.45
C VAL A 650 -5.53 20.52 22.62
N LEU A 651 -4.96 19.42 23.10
CA LEU A 651 -3.75 19.48 23.92
C LEU A 651 -2.64 19.98 22.99
N SER A 652 -2.78 21.22 22.52
CA SER A 652 -1.70 22.02 22.01
C SER A 652 -0.82 22.22 23.24
N PRO A 653 0.47 21.86 23.19
CA PRO A 653 1.39 22.42 24.15
C PRO A 653 1.23 23.93 24.03
N ASP A 654 0.80 24.58 25.11
CA ASP A 654 0.55 26.01 25.29
C ASP A 654 0.70 26.89 24.04
N ASN A 655 -0.43 27.35 23.50
CA ASN A 655 -0.48 28.63 22.75
C ASN A 655 -0.50 29.84 23.71
N GLY A 656 -0.27 29.63 25.00
CA GLY A 656 -0.05 30.68 25.99
C GLY A 656 1.44 30.99 26.09
N GLY A 657 1.80 32.28 26.08
CA GLY A 657 3.18 32.78 26.03
C GLY A 657 4.03 32.54 27.29
N ASP A 658 3.95 31.35 27.90
CA ASP A 658 4.93 30.88 28.87
C ASP A 658 5.83 29.85 28.19
N THR A 659 7.07 30.27 27.91
CA THR A 659 8.17 29.47 27.35
C THR A 659 8.65 28.40 28.34
N ASN A 660 7.75 27.62 28.92
CA ASN A 660 8.12 26.52 29.78
C ASN A 660 8.65 25.40 28.88
N LYS A 661 9.97 25.39 28.75
CA LYS A 661 10.77 24.46 27.93
C LYS A 661 10.20 23.06 28.06
N PHE A 662 9.83 22.45 26.94
CA PHE A 662 9.73 21.01 26.79
C PHE A 662 11.02 20.38 27.36
N SER A 663 10.98 19.94 28.62
CA SER A 663 12.14 19.54 29.41
C SER A 663 11.91 18.15 29.99
N ALA A 664 11.60 17.21 29.10
CA ALA A 664 11.59 15.80 29.42
C ALA A 664 13.01 15.37 29.85
N ARG A 665 13.20 15.05 31.14
CA ARG A 665 14.53 14.69 31.70
C ARG A 665 15.18 13.53 30.95
N TRP A 666 14.36 12.58 30.52
CA TRP A 666 14.76 11.39 29.75
C TRP A 666 15.20 11.66 28.30
N LEU A 667 15.08 12.91 27.82
CA LEU A 667 15.57 13.36 26.52
C LEU A 667 16.80 14.28 26.60
N LYS A 668 17.21 14.67 27.82
CA LYS A 668 18.21 15.71 28.02
C LYS A 668 19.56 15.38 27.37
N ASP A 669 19.94 14.11 27.40
CA ASP A 669 21.22 13.62 26.90
C ASP A 669 21.12 13.04 25.48
N ASN A 670 20.24 13.60 24.64
CA ASN A 670 20.14 13.20 23.23
C ASN A 670 21.41 13.63 22.45
N ALA A 671 22.29 12.66 22.17
CA ALA A 671 23.60 12.91 21.57
C ALA A 671 23.57 13.25 20.07
N VAL A 672 22.41 13.15 19.41
CA VAL A 672 22.26 13.36 17.96
C VAL A 672 21.20 14.44 17.65
N LEU A 673 20.92 15.31 18.62
CA LEU A 673 19.96 16.41 18.46
C LEU A 673 20.35 17.35 17.31
N ASP A 674 21.66 17.56 17.13
CA ASP A 674 22.25 18.36 16.06
C ASP A 674 22.14 17.72 14.67
N ALA A 675 21.76 16.44 14.58
CA ALA A 675 21.64 15.68 13.33
C ALA A 675 20.37 15.94 12.54
N PHE A 676 19.43 16.65 13.15
CA PHE A 676 18.11 16.88 12.59
C PHE A 676 17.75 18.35 12.72
N PRO A 677 17.01 18.89 11.74
CA PRO A 677 16.54 20.27 11.78
C PRO A 677 15.58 20.56 12.94
#